data_AF-A0A660W0K7-F1
#
_entry.id   AF-A0A660W0K7-F1
#
_cell.length_a   1.000
_cell.length_b   1.000
_cell.length_c   1.000
_cell.angle_alpha   90.00
_cell.angle_beta   90.00
_cell.angle_gamma   90.00
#
_symmetry.space_group_name_H-M   'P 1'
#
loop_
_entity.id
_entity.type
_entity.pdbx_description
1 polymer ?
#
loop_
_entity_poly.entity_id
_entity_poly.type
_entity_poly.pdbx_seq_one_letter_code
_entity_poly.pdbx_strand_id
1 'polypeptide(L)'
;MKKDERRPSIRSEALEANLRETRADVEIPAEFRPLLEAARPHRGLHDELKRLLEEYFHPFRDDEFVVENMALQVLGRWVRYRFKPERGLLFSLFARLLCDLALSAGRRDLREESFRVLFAFLGEAMGLPEADEYAPAAAEALRKAAREGDIDALLGRDRQLRSLAKRLGGRPEVREAFEELYRRIVAEGLARAAERLDFPAWADDNPGLLEDPAALKAAFAGLDLEAAERAARRLRKGGVKAEELLSLPTLGGIINDALLRLSSLKNPSDALQAALFFLKDDTALHRQGEILSLLMDRLNALVSEGDERRFERTIHQLTAFLKRRSDFSAAVRFDIYERIGRAAGRAGLERAARALTDAILSWRFEEPGVQGATEEWKMRANPHHVANIRCLLSIIASNPPLYRRLICALTLFLRFGGVFVPDTALLQKDVSALLAADIGPVYHHVRQLLRSLPVFFNELGAEGELRRLSTALDQASARRDSIVHFLRKAVPAETNNLLVEFSLEVLRYWATGETEGLVRFLPPSLAAAPEREAAFAEGPRRVLAVLAPDGDLERLLAMPPDELERRAEELRRGGADPDAVERVRCLVRMTQLLRDKYFFSASETVARVAHSSRIPDELRERFERAAAGGNDRALIDALLDVVEHLKGVVLSRAPTSPQENIYYKRHVAAGIPSMYGDYREERFDALGLSFRLERMGSELLARLAARTTQGAYLSKEFLWASTRLLERFRRALDADGLLRDSFVTATDLLEKSLESYRITYLQFRDILKHFLASAVRGTVEGPVLGEFAEAASQLARNGVFPGFEGEEGAAA
;
A
#
# COMPACT_ATOMS: atom_id res chain seq x y z
N MET A 1 -14.50 -40.56 6.71
CA MET A 1 -13.56 -41.01 5.66
C MET A 1 -14.18 -40.77 4.28
N LYS A 2 -13.81 -39.67 3.63
CA LYS A 2 -13.97 -39.45 2.19
C LYS A 2 -12.62 -38.95 1.68
N LYS A 3 -12.20 -39.52 0.56
CA LYS A 3 -10.85 -39.49 -0.02
C LYS A 3 -10.35 -38.07 -0.27
N ASP A 4 -9.15 -37.84 0.22
CA ASP A 4 -8.28 -36.70 -0.04
C ASP A 4 -7.74 -36.83 -1.48
N GLU A 5 -8.35 -36.12 -2.43
CA GLU A 5 -7.78 -35.95 -3.78
C GLU A 5 -6.61 -34.97 -3.69
N ARG A 6 -5.40 -35.53 -3.45
CA ARG A 6 -4.15 -34.80 -3.61
C ARG A 6 -4.02 -34.33 -5.06
N ARG A 7 -4.35 -33.06 -5.31
CA ARG A 7 -4.02 -32.34 -6.55
C ARG A 7 -2.51 -32.02 -6.58
N PRO A 8 -1.89 -31.98 -7.77
CA PRO A 8 -0.44 -32.02 -7.91
C PRO A 8 0.22 -30.76 -7.33
N SER A 9 1.26 -30.94 -6.51
CA SER A 9 2.11 -29.83 -6.08
C SER A 9 2.85 -29.28 -7.30
N ILE A 10 2.60 -28.02 -7.66
CA ILE A 10 3.41 -27.31 -8.66
C ILE A 10 4.83 -27.18 -8.09
N ARG A 11 5.80 -27.90 -8.67
CA ARG A 11 7.23 -27.73 -8.34
C ARG A 11 7.71 -26.43 -8.98
N SER A 12 8.10 -25.46 -8.15
CA SER A 12 8.56 -24.14 -8.60
C SER A 12 10.05 -24.17 -8.93
N GLU A 13 10.39 -24.15 -10.21
CA GLU A 13 11.78 -23.98 -10.70
C GLU A 13 12.42 -22.65 -10.23
N ALA A 14 11.59 -21.66 -9.88
CA ALA A 14 12.04 -20.36 -9.36
C ALA A 14 12.65 -20.47 -7.96
N LEU A 15 12.22 -21.44 -7.16
CA LEU A 15 12.77 -21.71 -5.83
C LEU A 15 14.21 -22.21 -5.92
N GLU A 16 14.48 -23.11 -6.86
CA GLU A 16 15.79 -23.72 -7.05
C GLU A 16 16.83 -22.75 -7.64
N ALA A 17 16.38 -21.77 -8.44
CA ALA A 17 17.25 -20.76 -9.04
C ALA A 17 17.61 -19.62 -8.06
N ASN A 18 16.66 -19.11 -7.27
CA ASN A 18 16.94 -18.06 -6.27
C ASN A 18 17.93 -18.54 -5.20
N LEU A 19 17.85 -19.81 -4.80
CA LEU A 19 18.83 -20.44 -3.89
C LEU A 19 20.27 -20.41 -4.39
N ARG A 20 20.48 -20.30 -5.71
CA ARG A 20 21.81 -20.25 -6.32
C ARG A 20 22.39 -18.85 -6.39
N GLU A 21 21.56 -17.81 -6.51
CA GLU A 21 22.02 -16.43 -6.79
C GLU A 21 22.32 -15.59 -5.52
N THR A 22 21.62 -15.81 -4.40
CA THR A 22 21.86 -15.03 -3.15
C THR A 22 22.84 -15.68 -2.20
N ARG A 23 23.81 -16.39 -2.78
CA ARG A 23 24.80 -17.14 -2.04
C ARG A 23 25.99 -16.23 -1.76
N ALA A 24 25.94 -15.50 -0.63
CA ALA A 24 27.13 -14.90 -0.04
C ALA A 24 27.82 -15.95 0.84
N ASP A 25 29.14 -16.10 0.72
CA ASP A 25 29.91 -16.89 1.68
C ASP A 25 30.03 -16.08 2.98
N VAL A 26 29.07 -16.29 3.88
CA VAL A 26 29.14 -15.74 5.24
C VAL A 26 30.05 -16.62 6.08
N GLU A 27 31.20 -16.10 6.47
CA GLU A 27 32.07 -16.74 7.45
C GLU A 27 31.69 -16.31 8.87
N ILE A 28 31.19 -17.27 9.67
CA ILE A 28 31.01 -17.07 11.11
C ILE A 28 32.40 -16.99 11.76
N PRO A 29 32.73 -15.90 12.49
CA PRO A 29 34.04 -15.76 13.13
C PRO A 29 34.37 -16.92 14.07
N ALA A 30 35.63 -17.33 14.10
CA ALA A 30 36.08 -18.52 14.83
C ALA A 30 35.78 -18.48 16.33
N GLU A 31 35.68 -17.29 16.92
CA GLU A 31 35.33 -17.08 18.34
C GLU A 31 33.91 -17.57 18.69
N PHE A 32 32.98 -17.65 17.73
CA PHE A 32 31.60 -18.12 17.95
C PHE A 32 31.42 -19.62 17.66
N ARG A 33 32.45 -20.32 17.18
CA ARG A 33 32.42 -21.77 16.92
C ARG A 33 32.01 -22.62 18.15
N PRO A 34 32.38 -22.27 19.40
CA PRO A 34 31.90 -22.98 20.58
C PRO A 34 30.37 -23.08 20.69
N LEU A 35 29.62 -22.06 20.23
CA LEU A 35 28.15 -22.09 20.24
C LEU A 35 27.61 -23.19 19.33
N LEU A 36 28.20 -23.36 18.14
CA LEU A 36 27.82 -24.41 17.18
C LEU A 36 28.19 -25.80 17.70
N GLU A 37 29.39 -25.98 18.23
CA GLU A 37 29.82 -27.29 18.78
C GLU A 37 28.92 -27.71 19.95
N ALA A 38 28.52 -26.79 20.82
CA ALA A 38 27.60 -27.07 21.92
C ALA A 38 26.22 -27.55 21.43
N ALA A 39 25.75 -27.04 20.27
CA ALA A 39 24.48 -27.40 19.65
C ALA A 39 24.54 -28.66 18.78
N ARG A 40 25.72 -29.10 18.36
CA ARG A 40 25.96 -30.24 17.44
C ARG A 40 25.21 -31.54 17.78
N PRO A 41 25.00 -31.94 19.05
CA PRO A 41 24.22 -33.13 19.38
C PRO A 41 22.73 -33.04 19.01
N HIS A 42 22.21 -31.85 18.72
CA HIS A 42 20.82 -31.58 18.37
C HIS A 42 20.75 -30.92 16.99
N ARG A 43 20.59 -31.73 15.94
CA ARG A 43 20.64 -31.26 14.54
C ARG A 43 19.74 -30.05 14.25
N GLY A 44 18.49 -30.06 14.71
CA GLY A 44 17.58 -28.91 14.51
C GLY A 44 18.05 -27.63 15.22
N LEU A 45 18.56 -27.75 16.46
CA LEU A 45 19.11 -26.62 17.20
C LEU A 45 20.36 -26.05 16.52
N HIS A 46 21.24 -26.94 16.07
CA HIS A 46 22.46 -26.59 15.35
C HIS A 46 22.17 -25.85 14.05
N ASP A 47 21.26 -26.37 13.22
CA ASP A 47 20.93 -25.79 11.92
C ASP A 47 20.29 -24.40 12.07
N GLU A 48 19.41 -24.24 13.07
CA GLU A 48 18.79 -22.95 13.37
C GLU A 48 19.78 -21.93 13.96
N LEU A 49 20.68 -22.37 14.86
CA LEU A 49 21.73 -21.51 15.40
C LEU A 49 22.73 -21.09 14.32
N LYS A 50 23.10 -22.01 13.42
CA LYS A 50 23.96 -21.72 12.27
C LYS A 50 23.34 -20.67 11.38
N ARG A 51 22.05 -20.81 11.05
CA ARG A 51 21.30 -19.82 10.27
C ARG A 51 21.24 -18.46 10.96
N LEU A 52 20.99 -18.44 12.28
CA LEU A 52 21.00 -17.20 13.06
C LEU A 52 22.37 -16.50 12.99
N LEU A 53 23.46 -17.23 13.16
CA LEU A 53 24.81 -16.64 13.12
C LEU A 53 25.19 -16.20 11.69
N GLU A 54 24.82 -16.97 10.67
CA GLU A 54 24.99 -16.56 9.26
C GLU A 54 24.23 -15.26 8.97
N GLU A 55 22.99 -15.12 9.43
CA GLU A 55 22.25 -13.86 9.28
C GLU A 55 22.89 -12.73 10.10
N TYR A 56 23.33 -13.00 11.34
CA TYR A 56 23.94 -12.00 12.22
C TYR A 56 25.20 -11.38 11.61
N PHE A 57 26.04 -12.18 10.95
CA PHE A 57 27.28 -11.71 10.31
C PHE A 57 27.10 -11.33 8.84
N HIS A 58 25.87 -11.38 8.31
CA HIS A 58 25.61 -11.00 6.94
C HIS A 58 25.81 -9.47 6.76
N PRO A 59 26.46 -9.00 5.68
CA PRO A 59 26.65 -7.56 5.42
C PRO A 59 25.35 -6.76 5.34
N PHE A 60 24.25 -7.43 4.98
CA PHE A 60 22.90 -6.89 4.90
C PHE A 60 21.98 -7.64 5.88
N ARG A 61 22.35 -7.65 7.16
CA ARG A 61 21.64 -8.35 8.24
C ARG A 61 20.17 -7.91 8.34
N ASP A 62 19.26 -8.88 8.39
CA ASP A 62 17.88 -8.68 8.82
C ASP A 62 17.82 -8.63 10.36
N ASP A 63 17.88 -7.41 10.91
CA ASP A 63 17.81 -7.17 12.36
C ASP A 63 16.54 -7.77 13.00
N GLU A 64 15.41 -7.80 12.28
CA GLU A 64 14.14 -8.32 12.81
C GLU A 64 14.19 -9.85 12.96
N PHE A 65 14.66 -10.55 11.91
CA PHE A 65 14.92 -11.98 11.98
C PHE A 65 15.92 -12.32 13.10
N VAL A 66 17.01 -11.56 13.20
CA VAL A 66 18.06 -11.83 14.17
C VAL A 66 17.55 -11.65 15.59
N VAL A 67 16.82 -10.57 15.90
CA VAL A 67 16.25 -10.35 17.25
C VAL A 67 15.29 -11.47 17.64
N GLU A 68 14.37 -11.86 16.75
CA GLU A 68 13.39 -12.92 17.00
C GLU A 68 14.08 -14.27 17.28
N ASN A 69 15.02 -14.65 16.41
CA ASN A 69 15.70 -15.93 16.52
C ASN A 69 16.72 -15.95 17.66
N MET A 70 17.36 -14.82 17.99
CA MET A 70 18.21 -14.71 19.16
C MET A 70 17.39 -14.88 20.45
N ALA A 71 16.21 -14.26 20.55
CA ALA A 71 15.30 -14.45 21.68
C ALA A 71 14.90 -15.92 21.85
N LEU A 72 14.63 -16.63 20.76
CA LEU A 72 14.32 -18.06 20.79
C LEU A 72 15.48 -18.89 21.34
N GLN A 73 16.73 -18.59 20.96
CA GLN A 73 17.90 -19.32 21.46
C GLN A 73 18.13 -19.08 22.96
N VAL A 74 18.11 -17.81 23.39
CA VAL A 74 18.53 -17.42 24.74
C VAL A 74 17.43 -17.51 25.80
N LEU A 75 16.16 -17.33 25.45
CA LEU A 75 15.03 -17.45 26.39
C LEU A 75 14.30 -18.78 26.23
N GLY A 76 14.18 -19.28 25.00
CA GLY A 76 13.45 -20.53 24.73
C GLY A 76 14.30 -21.79 24.95
N ARG A 77 15.62 -21.71 24.76
CA ARG A 77 16.46 -22.90 24.57
C ARG A 77 17.72 -22.93 25.43
N TRP A 78 17.93 -21.95 26.29
CA TRP A 78 19.10 -21.88 27.17
C TRP A 78 19.35 -23.15 27.99
N VAL A 79 18.28 -23.87 28.34
CA VAL A 79 18.34 -25.17 29.02
C VAL A 79 19.26 -26.19 28.31
N ARG A 80 19.42 -26.09 26.98
CA ARG A 80 20.28 -26.96 26.17
C ARG A 80 21.76 -26.64 26.30
N TYR A 81 22.10 -25.41 26.70
CA TYR A 81 23.47 -24.93 26.84
C TYR A 81 23.94 -24.93 28.30
N ARG A 82 23.06 -24.67 29.28
CA ARG A 82 23.42 -24.56 30.71
C ARG A 82 24.02 -25.82 31.35
N PHE A 83 23.84 -26.99 30.76
CA PHE A 83 24.38 -28.25 31.30
C PHE A 83 25.75 -28.62 30.68
N LYS A 84 26.31 -27.75 29.84
CA LYS A 84 27.63 -27.95 29.24
C LYS A 84 28.74 -27.50 30.20
N PRO A 85 29.92 -28.17 30.21
CA PRO A 85 31.06 -27.72 31.00
C PRO A 85 31.50 -26.28 30.69
N GLU A 86 31.40 -25.87 29.43
CA GLU A 86 31.77 -24.55 28.92
C GLU A 86 30.64 -23.50 29.00
N ARG A 87 29.58 -23.73 29.78
CA ARG A 87 28.40 -22.85 29.84
C ARG A 87 28.69 -21.37 30.13
N GLY A 88 29.69 -21.06 30.96
CA GLY A 88 30.09 -19.67 31.22
C GLY A 88 30.57 -18.96 29.95
N LEU A 89 31.35 -19.66 29.12
CA LEU A 89 31.80 -19.16 27.81
C LEU A 89 30.63 -19.04 26.83
N LEU A 90 29.73 -20.03 26.77
CA LEU A 90 28.57 -19.96 25.88
C LEU A 90 27.65 -18.80 26.24
N PHE A 91 27.47 -18.55 27.54
CA PHE A 91 26.69 -17.43 28.05
C PHE A 91 27.33 -16.09 27.65
N SER A 92 28.65 -15.95 27.81
CA SER A 92 29.33 -14.70 27.48
C SER A 92 29.24 -14.36 25.99
N LEU A 93 29.33 -15.36 25.10
CA LEU A 93 29.17 -15.16 23.67
C LEU A 93 27.74 -14.70 23.29
N PHE A 94 26.70 -15.33 23.85
CA PHE A 94 25.32 -14.88 23.60
C PHE A 94 25.04 -13.50 24.19
N ALA A 95 25.51 -13.22 25.41
CA ALA A 95 25.35 -11.92 26.04
C ALA A 95 26.03 -10.80 25.24
N ARG A 96 27.23 -11.08 24.69
CA ARG A 96 27.95 -10.17 23.80
C ARG A 96 27.18 -9.91 22.50
N LEU A 97 26.75 -10.96 21.79
CA LEU A 97 25.98 -10.82 20.54
C LEU A 97 24.70 -10.01 20.74
N LEU A 98 23.97 -10.26 21.83
CA LEU A 98 22.75 -9.53 22.19
C LEU A 98 23.03 -8.07 22.55
N CYS A 99 24.09 -7.82 23.32
CA CYS A 99 24.45 -6.45 23.70
C CYS A 99 24.89 -5.65 22.47
N ASP A 100 25.70 -6.24 21.59
CA ASP A 100 26.15 -5.61 20.35
C ASP A 100 24.97 -5.37 19.39
N LEU A 101 24.00 -6.29 19.32
CA LEU A 101 22.77 -6.09 18.56
C LEU A 101 21.93 -4.95 19.12
N ALA A 102 21.75 -4.90 20.44
CA ALA A 102 21.00 -3.83 21.11
C ALA A 102 21.62 -2.44 20.92
N LEU A 103 22.93 -2.38 20.70
CA LEU A 103 23.67 -1.14 20.45
C LEU A 103 23.73 -0.75 18.96
N SER A 104 23.71 -1.74 18.06
CA SER A 104 23.94 -1.53 16.61
C SER A 104 22.70 -1.59 15.73
N ALA A 105 21.57 -2.13 16.20
CA ALA A 105 20.38 -2.29 15.36
C ALA A 105 19.90 -0.93 14.79
N GLY A 106 19.60 -0.92 13.49
CA GLY A 106 19.34 0.32 12.75
C GLY A 106 18.06 1.04 13.20
N ARG A 107 17.06 0.27 13.62
CA ARG A 107 15.78 0.79 14.12
C ARG A 107 15.72 0.79 15.66
N ARG A 108 15.12 1.84 16.23
CA ARG A 108 14.98 2.01 17.69
C ARG A 108 14.14 0.90 18.33
N ASP A 109 13.04 0.48 17.70
CA ASP A 109 12.17 -0.57 18.22
C ASP A 109 12.88 -1.92 18.31
N LEU A 110 13.78 -2.21 17.35
CA LEU A 110 14.62 -3.41 17.38
C LEU A 110 15.70 -3.31 18.48
N ARG A 111 16.25 -2.11 18.76
CA ARG A 111 17.12 -1.89 19.93
C ARG A 111 16.38 -2.11 21.25
N GLU A 112 15.17 -1.57 21.38
CA GLU A 112 14.30 -1.74 22.56
C GLU A 112 14.01 -3.23 22.82
N GLU A 113 13.70 -3.98 21.76
CA GLU A 113 13.43 -5.41 21.85
C GLU A 113 14.70 -6.21 22.18
N SER A 114 15.85 -5.85 21.59
CA SER A 114 17.14 -6.47 21.92
C SER A 114 17.53 -6.27 23.38
N PHE A 115 17.37 -5.05 23.93
CA PHE A 115 17.59 -4.80 25.37
C PHE A 115 16.61 -5.59 26.24
N ARG A 116 15.35 -5.74 25.81
CA ARG A 116 14.35 -6.56 26.52
C ARG A 116 14.82 -8.00 26.65
N VAL A 117 15.29 -8.58 25.55
CA VAL A 117 15.78 -9.95 25.47
C VAL A 117 17.05 -10.10 26.30
N LEU A 118 18.01 -9.17 26.17
CA LEU A 118 19.24 -9.16 26.96
C LEU A 118 18.95 -9.16 28.46
N PHE A 119 18.18 -8.20 28.98
CA PHE A 119 17.93 -8.11 30.43
C PHE A 119 17.10 -9.29 30.97
N ALA A 120 16.19 -9.83 30.16
CA ALA A 120 15.49 -11.06 30.51
C ALA A 120 16.46 -12.24 30.63
N PHE A 121 17.36 -12.40 29.66
CA PHE A 121 18.35 -13.47 29.64
C PHE A 121 19.34 -13.38 30.82
N LEU A 122 19.88 -12.18 31.09
CA LEU A 122 20.71 -11.94 32.27
C LEU A 122 19.94 -12.26 33.57
N GLY A 123 18.69 -11.82 33.67
CA GLY A 123 17.84 -12.05 34.84
C GLY A 123 17.51 -13.52 35.07
N GLU A 124 17.30 -14.31 34.02
CA GLU A 124 17.14 -15.76 34.12
C GLU A 124 18.43 -16.43 34.59
N ALA A 125 19.56 -16.09 33.98
CA ALA A 125 20.87 -16.65 34.34
C ALA A 125 21.26 -16.37 35.80
N MET A 126 21.00 -15.17 36.33
CA MET A 126 21.30 -14.82 37.72
C MET A 126 20.45 -15.58 38.75
N GLY A 127 19.29 -16.11 38.34
CA GLY A 127 18.44 -16.95 39.18
C GLY A 127 18.84 -18.44 39.22
N LEU A 128 19.85 -18.85 38.45
CA LEU A 128 20.28 -20.23 38.36
C LEU A 128 21.37 -20.58 39.39
N PRO A 129 21.54 -21.87 39.75
CA PRO A 129 22.64 -22.32 40.62
C PRO A 129 24.03 -21.96 40.07
N GLU A 130 24.19 -21.97 38.75
CA GLU A 130 25.45 -21.71 38.05
C GLU A 130 25.74 -20.20 37.84
N ALA A 131 25.00 -19.31 38.51
CA ALA A 131 25.05 -17.86 38.29
C ALA A 131 26.44 -17.22 38.51
N ASP A 132 27.32 -17.83 39.31
CA ASP A 132 28.69 -17.33 39.51
C ASP A 132 29.53 -17.46 38.23
N GLU A 133 29.27 -18.47 37.39
CA GLU A 133 29.95 -18.65 36.09
C GLU A 133 29.49 -17.62 35.05
N TYR A 134 28.30 -17.03 35.23
CA TYR A 134 27.70 -16.05 34.31
C TYR A 134 27.95 -14.60 34.74
N ALA A 135 28.30 -14.39 36.00
CA ALA A 135 28.40 -13.07 36.63
C ALA A 135 29.35 -12.10 35.90
N PRO A 136 30.57 -12.48 35.48
CA PRO A 136 31.48 -11.55 34.80
C PRO A 136 30.91 -10.99 33.49
N ALA A 137 30.35 -11.86 32.65
CA ALA A 137 29.75 -11.47 31.38
C ALA A 137 28.47 -10.65 31.57
N ALA A 138 27.67 -10.96 32.58
CA ALA A 138 26.50 -10.17 32.93
C ALA A 138 26.90 -8.75 33.39
N ALA A 139 27.93 -8.63 34.23
CA ALA A 139 28.46 -7.33 34.66
C ALA A 139 29.02 -6.53 33.48
N GLU A 140 29.76 -7.16 32.57
CA GLU A 140 30.26 -6.53 31.35
C GLU A 140 29.13 -5.99 30.45
N ALA A 141 28.12 -6.81 30.16
CA ALA A 141 26.98 -6.41 29.35
C ALA A 141 26.20 -5.23 29.98
N LEU A 142 26.01 -5.25 31.30
CA LEU A 142 25.36 -4.16 32.04
C LEU A 142 26.19 -2.87 32.00
N ARG A 143 27.51 -2.93 32.21
CA ARG A 143 28.41 -1.77 32.11
C ARG A 143 28.42 -1.20 30.69
N LYS A 144 28.46 -2.07 29.68
CA LYS A 144 28.42 -1.65 28.28
C LYS A 144 27.09 -0.95 27.95
N ALA A 145 25.96 -1.53 28.34
CA ALA A 145 24.66 -0.89 28.22
C ALA A 145 24.59 0.45 28.99
N ALA A 146 25.24 0.55 30.16
CA ALA A 146 25.28 1.78 30.95
C ALA A 146 26.07 2.91 30.27
N ARG A 147 27.11 2.58 29.49
CA ARG A 147 27.99 3.56 28.82
C ARG A 147 27.52 3.92 27.41
N GLU A 148 27.17 2.92 26.63
CA GLU A 148 26.92 3.03 25.19
C GLU A 148 25.43 2.93 24.83
N GLY A 149 24.61 2.43 25.76
CA GLY A 149 23.19 2.23 25.52
C GLY A 149 22.45 3.52 25.21
N ASP A 150 21.67 3.47 24.14
CA ASP A 150 20.65 4.46 23.79
C ASP A 150 19.66 4.57 24.95
N ILE A 151 19.67 5.71 25.66
CA ILE A 151 18.86 5.89 26.87
C ILE A 151 17.38 5.75 26.55
N ASP A 152 16.97 6.15 25.36
CA ASP A 152 15.60 6.13 24.91
C ASP A 152 15.10 4.69 24.70
N ALA A 153 15.99 3.78 24.30
CA ALA A 153 15.69 2.35 24.21
C ALA A 153 15.67 1.64 25.57
N LEU A 154 16.33 2.21 26.58
CA LEU A 154 16.45 1.66 27.94
C LEU A 154 15.29 2.07 28.87
N LEU A 155 14.73 3.26 28.69
CA LEU A 155 13.70 3.84 29.57
C LEU A 155 12.43 2.98 29.72
N GLY A 156 12.12 2.12 28.74
CA GLY A 156 10.98 1.20 28.79
C GLY A 156 11.27 -0.19 29.40
N ARG A 157 12.44 -0.43 30.01
CA ARG A 157 12.92 -1.76 30.44
C ARG A 157 12.90 -1.98 31.97
N ASP A 158 12.15 -1.14 32.68
CA ASP A 158 12.03 -1.18 34.16
C ASP A 158 11.65 -2.56 34.70
N ARG A 159 10.69 -3.23 34.06
CA ARG A 159 10.18 -4.52 34.52
C ARG A 159 11.26 -5.60 34.50
N GLN A 160 12.03 -5.67 33.41
CA GLN A 160 13.12 -6.62 33.24
C GLN A 160 14.25 -6.31 34.22
N LEU A 161 14.61 -5.04 34.39
CA LEU A 161 15.66 -4.61 35.30
C LEU A 161 15.30 -4.84 36.78
N ARG A 162 14.06 -4.57 37.20
CA ARG A 162 13.58 -4.91 38.55
C ARG A 162 13.52 -6.42 38.78
N SER A 163 13.19 -7.21 37.75
CA SER A 163 13.23 -8.67 37.81
C SER A 163 14.67 -9.19 38.00
N LEU A 164 15.62 -8.64 37.24
CA LEU A 164 17.05 -8.91 37.37
C LEU A 164 17.54 -8.57 38.78
N ALA A 165 17.20 -7.38 39.31
CA ALA A 165 17.60 -6.92 40.64
C ALA A 165 17.23 -7.92 41.76
N LYS A 166 16.04 -8.51 41.69
CA LYS A 166 15.57 -9.52 42.66
C LYS A 166 16.39 -10.81 42.64
N ARG A 167 17.16 -11.06 41.59
CA ARG A 167 17.90 -12.31 41.33
C ARG A 167 19.43 -12.15 41.43
N LEU A 168 19.95 -10.94 41.66
CA LEU A 168 21.40 -10.68 41.69
C LEU A 168 22.13 -11.43 42.83
N GLY A 169 21.48 -11.65 43.97
CA GLY A 169 22.09 -12.33 45.13
C GLY A 169 23.25 -11.54 45.75
N GLY A 170 24.22 -12.26 46.32
CA GLY A 170 25.42 -11.72 47.01
C GLY A 170 26.60 -11.37 46.08
N ARG A 171 26.36 -11.10 44.80
CA ARG A 171 27.40 -10.87 43.78
C ARG A 171 27.68 -9.36 43.64
N PRO A 172 28.80 -8.85 44.18
CA PRO A 172 29.06 -7.40 44.21
C PRO A 172 29.29 -6.83 42.80
N GLU A 173 29.99 -7.56 41.93
CA GLU A 173 30.36 -7.04 40.61
C GLU A 173 29.14 -6.77 39.70
N VAL A 174 28.20 -7.71 39.64
CA VAL A 174 26.95 -7.56 38.85
C VAL A 174 26.05 -6.52 39.49
N ARG A 175 26.04 -6.42 40.81
CA ARG A 175 25.27 -5.44 41.57
C ARG A 175 25.74 -4.02 41.27
N GLU A 176 27.05 -3.77 41.29
CA GLU A 176 27.61 -2.46 40.94
C GLU A 176 27.28 -2.06 39.50
N ALA A 177 27.45 -2.98 38.55
CA ALA A 177 27.11 -2.76 37.14
C ALA A 177 25.61 -2.49 36.93
N PHE A 178 24.75 -3.22 37.63
CA PHE A 178 23.31 -2.99 37.63
C PHE A 178 22.97 -1.61 38.20
N GLU A 179 23.55 -1.24 39.34
CA GLU A 179 23.28 0.05 39.99
C GLU A 179 23.74 1.23 39.13
N GLU A 180 24.86 1.11 38.41
CA GLU A 180 25.32 2.11 37.43
C GLU A 180 24.28 2.33 36.33
N LEU A 181 23.87 1.24 35.65
CA LEU A 181 22.86 1.27 34.59
C LEU A 181 21.51 1.79 35.10
N TYR A 182 21.03 1.22 36.20
CA TYR A 182 19.70 1.49 36.72
C TYR A 182 19.60 2.91 37.28
N ARG A 183 20.65 3.43 37.91
CA ARG A 183 20.72 4.84 38.34
C ARG A 183 20.62 5.79 37.15
N ARG A 184 21.32 5.50 36.04
CA ARG A 184 21.23 6.29 34.80
C ARG A 184 19.79 6.31 34.27
N ILE A 185 19.16 5.13 34.17
CA ILE A 185 17.78 4.98 33.66
C ILE A 185 16.77 5.71 34.53
N VAL A 186 16.80 5.49 35.85
CA VAL A 186 15.85 6.11 36.79
C VAL A 186 16.06 7.61 36.86
N ALA A 187 17.30 8.09 36.93
CA ALA A 187 17.59 9.52 36.97
C ALA A 187 17.09 10.24 35.72
N GLU A 188 17.35 9.67 34.55
CA GLU A 188 16.92 10.27 33.29
C GLU A 188 15.41 10.17 33.10
N GLY A 189 14.81 9.03 33.45
CA GLY A 189 13.36 8.84 33.36
C GLY A 189 12.58 9.78 34.27
N LEU A 190 13.04 10.00 35.50
CA LEU A 190 12.41 10.93 36.43
C LEU A 190 12.61 12.39 36.04
N ALA A 191 13.80 12.76 35.55
CA ALA A 191 14.03 14.10 35.00
C ALA A 191 13.09 14.38 33.82
N ARG A 192 12.97 13.42 32.90
CA ARG A 192 12.08 13.52 31.75
C ARG A 192 10.61 13.59 32.14
N ALA A 193 10.17 12.80 33.13
CA ALA A 193 8.82 12.88 33.66
C ALA A 193 8.52 14.27 34.25
N ALA A 194 9.42 14.80 35.09
CA ALA A 194 9.24 16.11 35.71
C ALA A 194 9.19 17.25 34.70
N GLU A 195 10.05 17.20 33.67
CA GLU A 195 10.12 18.23 32.64
C GLU A 195 8.94 18.17 31.65
N ARG A 196 8.51 16.96 31.26
CA ARG A 196 7.62 16.77 30.10
C ARG A 196 6.22 16.32 30.44
N LEU A 197 5.93 15.88 31.66
CA LEU A 197 4.59 15.40 32.06
C LEU A 197 3.82 16.38 32.94
N ASP A 198 4.25 17.65 33.01
CA ASP A 198 3.53 18.71 33.76
C ASP A 198 2.21 19.06 33.08
N PHE A 199 1.20 18.26 33.44
CA PHE A 199 -0.14 18.39 32.93
C PHE A 199 -0.84 19.66 33.42
N PRO A 200 -0.77 20.03 34.71
CA PRO A 200 -1.37 21.27 35.19
C PRO A 200 -0.88 22.51 34.48
N ALA A 201 0.44 22.66 34.29
CA ALA A 201 1.01 23.80 33.57
C ALA A 201 0.55 23.81 32.11
N TRP A 202 0.59 22.66 31.44
CA TRP A 202 0.10 22.55 30.06
C TRP A 202 -1.38 22.92 29.92
N ALA A 203 -2.22 22.54 30.87
CA ALA A 203 -3.64 22.88 30.87
C ALA A 203 -3.87 24.39 31.08
N ASP A 204 -3.02 25.07 31.84
CA ASP A 204 -3.04 26.54 31.99
C ASP A 204 -2.60 27.27 30.71
N ASP A 205 -1.59 26.73 30.02
CA ASP A 205 -1.06 27.30 28.78
C ASP A 205 -2.00 27.13 27.57
N ASN A 206 -3.04 26.30 27.68
CA ASN A 206 -3.99 26.01 26.60
C ASN A 206 -5.45 26.34 27.01
N PRO A 207 -5.77 27.60 27.33
CA PRO A 207 -7.10 27.99 27.77
C PRO A 207 -8.14 27.75 26.66
N GLY A 208 -9.27 27.14 27.03
CA GLY A 208 -10.36 26.82 26.09
C GLY A 208 -10.19 25.54 25.28
N LEU A 209 -9.08 24.82 25.46
CA LEU A 209 -8.89 23.47 24.89
C LEU A 209 -9.66 22.39 25.66
N LEU A 210 -9.83 22.61 26.97
CA LEU A 210 -10.46 21.69 27.92
C LEU A 210 -11.83 22.21 28.33
N GLU A 211 -12.79 21.31 28.51
CA GLU A 211 -14.13 21.62 29.00
C GLU A 211 -14.17 21.68 30.53
N ASP A 212 -13.49 20.75 31.21
CA ASP A 212 -13.30 20.78 32.66
C ASP A 212 -11.80 20.71 33.03
N PRO A 213 -11.06 21.83 32.87
CA PRO A 213 -9.65 21.87 33.22
C PRO A 213 -9.41 21.61 34.71
N ALA A 214 -10.37 21.92 35.59
CA ALA A 214 -10.21 21.71 37.03
C ALA A 214 -10.23 20.21 37.38
N ALA A 215 -11.18 19.44 36.84
CA ALA A 215 -11.24 18.00 37.06
C ALA A 215 -10.01 17.28 36.48
N LEU A 216 -9.53 17.73 35.31
CA LEU A 216 -8.36 17.16 34.67
C LEU A 216 -7.09 17.42 35.49
N LYS A 217 -6.88 18.66 35.94
CA LYS A 217 -5.79 19.01 36.85
C LYS A 217 -5.84 18.23 38.15
N ALA A 218 -7.03 18.10 38.74
CA ALA A 218 -7.22 17.31 39.97
C ALA A 218 -6.87 15.82 39.74
N ALA A 219 -7.20 15.26 38.57
CA ALA A 219 -6.88 13.88 38.24
C ALA A 219 -5.37 13.64 38.17
N PHE A 220 -4.59 14.61 37.68
CA PHE A 220 -3.13 14.50 37.50
C PHE A 220 -2.30 15.11 38.64
N ALA A 221 -2.88 15.91 39.54
CA ALA A 221 -2.19 16.50 40.70
C ALA A 221 -1.54 15.48 41.64
N GLY A 222 -2.00 14.21 41.59
CA GLY A 222 -1.39 13.11 42.35
C GLY A 222 -0.12 12.50 41.72
N LEU A 223 0.31 12.98 40.55
CA LEU A 223 1.64 12.68 40.01
C LEU A 223 2.62 13.66 40.66
N ASP A 224 3.37 13.21 41.68
CA ASP A 224 4.34 14.07 42.40
C ASP A 224 5.61 14.29 41.54
N LEU A 225 5.47 15.14 40.52
CA LEU A 225 6.53 15.47 39.56
C LEU A 225 7.67 16.27 40.22
N GLU A 226 7.37 17.05 41.25
CA GLU A 226 8.42 17.71 42.03
C GLU A 226 9.27 16.70 42.80
N ALA A 227 8.67 15.66 43.40
CA ALA A 227 9.44 14.57 44.01
C ALA A 227 10.26 13.81 42.97
N ALA A 228 9.73 13.60 41.76
CA ALA A 228 10.47 13.02 40.66
C ALA A 228 11.71 13.88 40.32
N GLU A 229 11.56 15.20 40.22
CA GLU A 229 12.67 16.11 39.95
C GLU A 229 13.72 16.10 41.08
N ARG A 230 13.28 16.17 42.35
CA ARG A 230 14.16 16.08 43.52
C ARG A 230 14.93 14.77 43.54
N ALA A 231 14.27 13.65 43.24
CA ALA A 231 14.89 12.33 43.16
C ALA A 231 15.90 12.25 42.01
N ALA A 232 15.57 12.76 40.82
CA ALA A 232 16.49 12.81 39.67
C ALA A 232 17.77 13.60 40.01
N ARG A 233 17.63 14.78 40.63
CA ARG A 233 18.77 15.61 41.08
C ARG A 233 19.64 14.88 42.11
N ARG A 234 19.03 14.14 43.06
CA ARG A 234 19.77 13.33 44.06
C ARG A 234 20.54 12.18 43.40
N LEU A 235 19.93 11.48 42.44
CA LEU A 235 20.56 10.37 41.72
C LEU A 235 21.76 10.82 40.89
N ARG A 236 21.66 11.97 40.19
CA ARG A 236 22.78 12.55 39.42
C ARG A 236 23.96 12.98 40.29
N LYS A 237 23.73 13.30 41.56
CA LYS A 237 24.77 13.69 42.54
C LYS A 237 25.46 12.50 43.23
N GLY A 238 25.06 11.25 42.95
CA GLY A 238 25.78 10.05 43.40
C GLY A 238 25.57 9.62 44.86
N GLY A 239 24.53 10.11 45.54
CA GLY A 239 24.31 9.90 46.99
C GLY A 239 23.19 8.92 47.40
N VAL A 240 22.67 8.10 46.47
CA VAL A 240 21.52 7.21 46.74
C VAL A 240 21.99 5.77 46.93
N LYS A 241 21.65 5.17 48.08
CA LYS A 241 21.96 3.78 48.41
C LYS A 241 21.18 2.80 47.54
N ALA A 242 21.71 1.59 47.37
CA ALA A 242 21.12 0.52 46.57
C ALA A 242 19.67 0.18 46.98
N GLU A 243 19.36 0.13 48.28
CA GLU A 243 18.01 -0.19 48.75
C GLU A 243 17.00 0.94 48.45
N GLU A 244 17.45 2.19 48.47
CA GLU A 244 16.64 3.36 48.11
C GLU A 244 16.42 3.45 46.59
N LEU A 245 17.42 3.07 45.78
CA LEU A 245 17.33 3.13 44.32
C LEU A 245 16.16 2.31 43.75
N LEU A 246 15.91 1.11 44.30
CA LEU A 246 14.82 0.24 43.86
C LEU A 246 13.44 0.67 44.38
N SER A 247 13.36 1.51 45.41
CA SER A 247 12.08 2.01 45.93
C SER A 247 11.58 3.26 45.22
N LEU A 248 12.46 3.95 44.47
CA LEU A 248 12.09 5.12 43.68
C LEU A 248 11.11 4.76 42.54
N PRO A 249 10.20 5.69 42.17
CA PRO A 249 9.39 5.54 40.98
C PRO A 249 10.27 5.50 39.72
N THR A 250 9.75 4.89 38.66
CA THR A 250 10.37 4.93 37.33
C THR A 250 9.46 5.66 36.36
N LEU A 251 10.00 6.07 35.21
CA LEU A 251 9.20 6.68 34.14
C LEU A 251 8.03 5.76 33.72
N GLY A 252 8.28 4.46 33.53
CA GLY A 252 7.24 3.50 33.19
C GLY A 252 6.14 3.38 34.27
N GLY A 253 6.51 3.51 35.55
CA GLY A 253 5.57 3.54 36.67
C GLY A 253 4.70 4.81 36.66
N ILE A 254 5.33 5.97 36.49
CA ILE A 254 4.63 7.27 36.39
C ILE A 254 3.64 7.27 35.22
N ILE A 255 4.07 6.80 34.05
CA ILE A 255 3.20 6.69 32.86
C ILE A 255 2.06 5.73 33.14
N ASN A 256 2.31 4.59 33.79
CA ASN A 256 1.25 3.65 34.13
C ASN A 256 0.17 4.28 35.03
N ASP A 257 0.59 5.00 36.07
CA ASP A 257 -0.34 5.71 36.95
C ASP A 257 -1.09 6.82 36.21
N ALA A 258 -0.41 7.51 35.30
CA ALA A 258 -1.02 8.52 34.45
C ALA A 258 -2.08 7.93 33.50
N LEU A 259 -1.81 6.76 32.90
CA LEU A 259 -2.77 6.05 32.04
C LEU A 259 -3.99 5.56 32.82
N LEU A 260 -3.80 5.06 34.06
CA LEU A 260 -4.93 4.69 34.92
C LEU A 260 -5.82 5.90 35.22
N ARG A 261 -5.23 7.07 35.51
CA ARG A 261 -5.96 8.33 35.71
C ARG A 261 -6.66 8.80 34.43
N LEU A 262 -5.99 8.70 33.29
CA LEU A 262 -6.56 9.03 31.97
C LEU A 262 -7.78 8.14 31.64
N SER A 263 -7.72 6.86 32.02
CA SER A 263 -8.82 5.91 31.82
C SER A 263 -10.04 6.20 32.70
N SER A 264 -9.88 6.87 33.84
CA SER A 264 -10.97 7.20 34.77
C SER A 264 -11.68 8.52 34.48
N LEU A 265 -11.16 9.32 33.54
CA LEU A 265 -11.81 10.56 33.10
C LEU A 265 -13.15 10.28 32.44
N LYS A 266 -14.19 10.97 32.91
CA LYS A 266 -15.56 10.82 32.41
C LYS A 266 -15.82 11.61 31.13
N ASN A 267 -15.17 12.77 30.99
CA ASN A 267 -15.32 13.64 29.83
C ASN A 267 -14.45 13.10 28.67
N PRO A 268 -15.05 12.63 27.55
CA PRO A 268 -14.26 12.04 26.46
C PRO A 268 -13.39 13.05 25.70
N SER A 269 -13.80 14.32 25.62
CA SER A 269 -13.01 15.37 24.97
C SER A 269 -11.76 15.69 25.78
N ASP A 270 -11.89 15.91 27.09
CA ASP A 270 -10.74 16.17 27.97
C ASP A 270 -9.79 14.95 28.04
N ALA A 271 -10.36 13.74 28.07
CA ALA A 271 -9.57 12.51 28.03
C ALA A 271 -8.80 12.37 26.71
N LEU A 272 -9.39 12.80 25.59
CA LEU A 272 -8.72 12.82 24.31
C LEU A 272 -7.58 13.85 24.27
N GLN A 273 -7.82 15.06 24.77
CA GLN A 273 -6.78 16.09 24.88
C GLN A 273 -5.62 15.61 25.75
N ALA A 274 -5.92 14.94 26.85
CA ALA A 274 -4.90 14.37 27.70
C ALA A 274 -4.15 13.21 27.03
N ALA A 275 -4.81 12.38 26.22
CA ALA A 275 -4.12 11.37 25.41
C ALA A 275 -3.18 12.02 24.37
N LEU A 276 -3.61 13.08 23.69
CA LEU A 276 -2.75 13.86 22.77
C LEU A 276 -1.54 14.46 23.50
N PHE A 277 -1.71 14.93 24.73
CA PHE A 277 -0.60 15.40 25.56
C PHE A 277 0.45 14.31 25.84
N PHE A 278 0.06 13.08 26.15
CA PHE A 278 1.02 11.97 26.31
C PHE A 278 1.68 11.58 25.00
N LEU A 279 0.95 11.76 23.90
CA LEU A 279 1.50 11.51 22.59
C LEU A 279 2.46 12.59 22.14
N LYS A 280 2.48 13.81 22.72
CA LYS A 280 3.16 15.04 22.23
C LYS A 280 4.67 14.94 21.98
N ASP A 281 5.31 13.95 22.56
CA ASP A 281 6.74 13.69 22.44
C ASP A 281 7.01 12.18 22.64
N ASP A 282 8.28 11.80 22.75
CA ASP A 282 8.71 10.41 22.85
C ASP A 282 8.76 9.85 24.29
N THR A 283 8.32 10.63 25.29
CA THR A 283 8.36 10.25 26.71
C THR A 283 7.57 8.97 26.98
N ALA A 284 6.44 8.79 26.32
CA ALA A 284 5.58 7.62 26.46
C ALA A 284 5.65 6.65 25.25
N LEU A 285 6.72 6.72 24.45
CA LEU A 285 6.84 5.94 23.20
C LEU A 285 6.65 4.43 23.42
N HIS A 286 7.27 3.88 24.47
CA HIS A 286 7.15 2.45 24.82
C HIS A 286 5.73 2.00 25.24
N ARG A 287 4.81 2.95 25.47
CA ARG A 287 3.37 2.74 25.74
C ARG A 287 2.48 3.39 24.67
N GLN A 288 3.06 3.83 23.54
CA GLN A 288 2.34 4.59 22.51
C GLN A 288 1.12 3.83 21.97
N GLY A 289 1.24 2.51 21.76
CA GLY A 289 0.12 1.69 21.29
C GLY A 289 -1.08 1.70 22.24
N GLU A 290 -0.85 1.69 23.55
CA GLU A 290 -1.93 1.76 24.56
C GLU A 290 -2.57 3.15 24.59
N ILE A 291 -1.77 4.22 24.48
CA ILE A 291 -2.28 5.59 24.41
C ILE A 291 -3.10 5.81 23.14
N LEU A 292 -2.64 5.29 22.00
CA LEU A 292 -3.38 5.32 20.75
C LEU A 292 -4.70 4.55 20.87
N SER A 293 -4.69 3.36 21.47
CA SER A 293 -5.92 2.59 21.71
C SER A 293 -6.91 3.39 22.56
N LEU A 294 -6.45 4.01 23.63
CA LEU A 294 -7.30 4.83 24.50
C LEU A 294 -7.83 6.07 23.78
N LEU A 295 -6.98 6.76 23.00
CA LEU A 295 -7.39 7.88 22.16
C LEU A 295 -8.50 7.44 21.19
N MET A 296 -8.38 6.25 20.60
CA MET A 296 -9.40 5.69 19.72
C MET A 296 -10.70 5.35 20.45
N ASP A 297 -10.62 4.80 21.66
CA ASP A 297 -11.80 4.52 22.47
C ASP A 297 -12.56 5.82 22.83
N ARG A 298 -11.84 6.89 23.14
CA ARG A 298 -12.43 8.20 23.43
C ARG A 298 -13.04 8.85 22.19
N LEU A 299 -12.38 8.75 21.03
CA LEU A 299 -12.96 9.20 19.76
C LEU A 299 -14.27 8.47 19.45
N ASN A 300 -14.30 7.14 19.62
CA ASN A 300 -15.51 6.35 19.41
C ASN A 300 -16.64 6.76 20.37
N ALA A 301 -16.31 7.03 21.64
CA ALA A 301 -17.29 7.54 22.60
C ALA A 301 -17.87 8.89 22.15
N LEU A 302 -17.04 9.83 21.66
CA LEU A 302 -17.50 11.12 21.11
C LEU A 302 -18.43 10.94 19.91
N VAL A 303 -18.15 9.98 19.02
CA VAL A 303 -19.05 9.63 17.90
C VAL A 303 -20.39 9.11 18.43
N SER A 304 -20.37 8.24 19.45
CA SER A 304 -21.58 7.68 20.04
C SER A 304 -22.44 8.69 20.80
N GLU A 305 -21.85 9.76 21.34
CA GLU A 305 -22.59 10.83 22.02
C GLU A 305 -23.40 11.71 21.06
N GLY A 306 -23.08 11.71 19.76
CA GLY A 306 -23.85 12.41 18.72
C GLY A 306 -23.65 13.94 18.68
N ASP A 307 -22.73 14.51 19.46
CA ASP A 307 -22.39 15.94 19.37
C ASP A 307 -21.41 16.20 18.21
N GLU A 308 -21.96 16.39 17.02
CA GLU A 308 -21.18 16.63 15.79
C GLU A 308 -20.27 17.86 15.87
N ARG A 309 -20.67 18.92 16.60
CA ARG A 309 -19.84 20.16 16.72
C ARG A 309 -18.62 19.92 17.59
N ARG A 310 -18.78 19.15 18.66
CA ARG A 310 -17.68 18.75 19.53
C ARG A 310 -16.71 17.83 18.80
N PHE A 311 -17.24 16.89 18.01
CA PHE A 311 -16.44 16.02 17.17
C PHE A 311 -15.64 16.80 16.12
N GLU A 312 -16.28 17.70 15.38
CA GLU A 312 -15.63 18.57 14.38
C GLU A 312 -14.44 19.34 14.98
N ARG A 313 -14.64 20.02 16.12
CA ARG A 313 -13.56 20.72 16.84
C ARG A 313 -12.40 19.79 17.19
N THR A 314 -12.72 18.59 17.65
CA THR A 314 -11.74 17.55 18.01
C THR A 314 -10.91 17.12 16.80
N ILE A 315 -11.53 16.92 15.62
CA ILE A 315 -10.82 16.55 14.39
C ILE A 315 -9.85 17.64 13.93
N HIS A 316 -10.24 18.91 14.02
CA HIS A 316 -9.35 20.02 13.70
C HIS A 316 -8.14 20.08 14.64
N GLN A 317 -8.36 19.91 15.95
CA GLN A 317 -7.28 19.89 16.95
C GLN A 317 -6.33 18.71 16.73
N LEU A 318 -6.87 17.50 16.54
CA LEU A 318 -6.09 16.31 16.23
C LEU A 318 -5.24 16.51 14.96
N THR A 319 -5.83 17.08 13.91
CA THR A 319 -5.12 17.32 12.65
C THR A 319 -4.01 18.36 12.81
N ALA A 320 -4.27 19.44 13.55
CA ALA A 320 -3.26 20.43 13.88
C ALA A 320 -2.11 19.83 14.72
N PHE A 321 -2.45 18.95 15.68
CA PHE A 321 -1.48 18.23 16.49
C PHE A 321 -0.59 17.32 15.63
N LEU A 322 -1.19 16.48 14.78
CA LEU A 322 -0.46 15.58 13.89
C LEU A 322 0.46 16.37 12.92
N LYS A 323 0.00 17.52 12.40
CA LYS A 323 0.83 18.39 11.53
C LYS A 323 2.03 19.01 12.23
N ARG A 324 1.95 19.28 13.53
CA ARG A 324 3.08 19.81 14.32
C ARG A 324 4.12 18.74 14.66
N ARG A 325 3.79 17.45 14.46
CA ARG A 325 4.59 16.31 14.89
C ARG A 325 5.11 15.52 13.70
N SER A 326 6.30 15.91 13.25
CA SER A 326 6.98 15.29 12.11
C SER A 326 7.51 13.88 12.38
N ASP A 327 7.54 13.46 13.64
CA ASP A 327 7.98 12.13 14.10
C ASP A 327 6.88 11.07 14.05
N PHE A 328 5.60 11.43 13.88
CA PHE A 328 4.58 10.43 13.58
C PHE A 328 4.76 9.90 12.16
N SER A 329 4.82 8.58 12.04
CA SER A 329 4.79 7.96 10.72
C SER A 329 3.44 8.21 10.04
N ALA A 330 3.45 8.30 8.71
CA ALA A 330 2.23 8.39 7.91
C ALA A 330 1.25 7.24 8.22
N ALA A 331 1.77 6.06 8.58
CA ALA A 331 0.98 4.90 8.95
C ALA A 331 0.10 5.12 10.20
N VAL A 332 0.64 5.77 11.24
CA VAL A 332 -0.15 6.09 12.46
C VAL A 332 -1.28 7.06 12.12
N ARG A 333 -0.98 8.08 11.31
CA ARG A 333 -2.00 9.03 10.81
C ARG A 333 -3.11 8.32 10.06
N PHE A 334 -2.78 7.37 9.18
CA PHE A 334 -3.76 6.59 8.44
C PHE A 334 -4.65 5.75 9.35
N ASP A 335 -4.08 5.01 10.31
CA ASP A 335 -4.87 4.21 11.26
C ASP A 335 -5.86 5.08 12.06
N ILE A 336 -5.43 6.26 12.51
CA ILE A 336 -6.29 7.21 13.21
C ILE A 336 -7.43 7.69 12.30
N TYR A 337 -7.13 8.22 11.10
CA TYR A 337 -8.16 8.73 10.19
C TYR A 337 -9.08 7.65 9.66
N GLU A 338 -8.57 6.45 9.40
CA GLU A 338 -9.37 5.31 8.97
C GLU A 338 -10.43 4.94 10.02
N ARG A 339 -10.02 4.78 11.28
CA ARG A 339 -10.94 4.43 12.36
C ARG A 339 -11.99 5.50 12.59
N ILE A 340 -11.59 6.78 12.63
CA ILE A 340 -12.48 7.92 12.77
C ILE A 340 -13.47 7.97 11.61
N GLY A 341 -12.99 7.86 10.37
CA GLY A 341 -13.81 7.94 9.17
C GLY A 341 -14.80 6.80 9.08
N ARG A 342 -14.40 5.58 9.44
CA ARG A 342 -15.32 4.45 9.49
C ARG A 342 -16.37 4.60 10.58
N ALA A 343 -15.99 5.11 11.75
CA ALA A 343 -16.94 5.36 12.83
C ALA A 343 -17.98 6.42 12.44
N ALA A 344 -17.52 7.57 11.93
CA ALA A 344 -18.41 8.63 11.44
C ALA A 344 -19.29 8.18 10.26
N GLY A 345 -18.74 7.39 9.34
CA GLY A 345 -19.46 6.86 8.18
C GLY A 345 -20.59 5.90 8.58
N ARG A 346 -20.30 4.95 9.46
CA ARG A 346 -21.29 4.00 9.99
C ARG A 346 -22.39 4.69 10.80
N ALA A 347 -22.04 5.74 11.55
CA ALA A 347 -22.98 6.53 12.33
C ALA A 347 -23.77 7.54 11.48
N GLY A 348 -23.35 7.80 10.23
CA GLY A 348 -24.02 8.76 9.33
C GLY A 348 -23.84 10.22 9.74
N LEU A 349 -22.75 10.56 10.42
CA LEU A 349 -22.51 11.92 10.94
C LEU A 349 -21.96 12.84 9.84
N GLU A 350 -22.81 13.70 9.29
CA GLU A 350 -22.47 14.53 8.11
C GLU A 350 -21.38 15.57 8.37
N ARG A 351 -21.49 16.36 9.45
CA ARG A 351 -20.47 17.39 9.74
C ARG A 351 -19.14 16.76 10.12
N ALA A 352 -19.18 15.65 10.85
CA ALA A 352 -18.01 14.86 11.21
C ALA A 352 -17.25 14.36 9.97
N ALA A 353 -17.97 13.75 9.02
CA ALA A 353 -17.38 13.26 7.77
C ALA A 353 -16.83 14.40 6.90
N ARG A 354 -17.52 15.56 6.85
CA ARG A 354 -17.03 16.76 6.17
C ARG A 354 -15.73 17.27 6.80
N ALA A 355 -15.70 17.46 8.11
CA ALA A 355 -14.53 17.92 8.85
C ALA A 355 -13.34 16.98 8.70
N LEU A 356 -13.58 15.66 8.76
CA LEU A 356 -12.55 14.65 8.49
C LEU A 356 -12.05 14.71 7.05
N THR A 357 -12.95 14.86 6.08
CA THR A 357 -12.55 15.03 4.67
C THR A 357 -11.67 16.27 4.51
N ASP A 358 -12.05 17.41 5.11
CA ASP A 358 -11.22 18.62 5.08
C ASP A 358 -9.85 18.41 5.75
N ALA A 359 -9.82 17.69 6.86
CA ALA A 359 -8.58 17.32 7.54
C ALA A 359 -7.66 16.46 6.65
N ILE A 360 -8.19 15.41 6.03
CA ILE A 360 -7.45 14.53 5.10
C ILE A 360 -6.91 15.33 3.92
N LEU A 361 -7.77 16.14 3.28
CA LEU A 361 -7.38 16.95 2.11
C LEU A 361 -6.41 18.09 2.44
N SER A 362 -6.24 18.42 3.72
CA SER A 362 -5.24 19.40 4.16
C SER A 362 -3.81 18.84 4.15
N TRP A 363 -3.62 17.54 3.97
CA TRP A 363 -2.32 16.90 3.79
C TRP A 363 -1.97 16.79 2.30
N ARG A 364 -0.67 16.73 1.99
CA ARG A 364 -0.24 16.27 0.67
C ARG A 364 -0.57 14.80 0.52
N PHE A 365 -1.04 14.42 -0.66
CA PHE A 365 -1.26 13.02 -0.98
C PHE A 365 0.08 12.27 -1.05
N GLU A 366 0.11 11.05 -0.53
CA GLU A 366 1.27 10.17 -0.69
C GLU A 366 1.34 9.68 -2.15
N GLU A 367 1.97 10.45 -3.03
CA GLU A 367 2.21 10.06 -4.43
C GLU A 367 3.19 8.87 -4.53
N PRO A 368 3.17 8.12 -5.64
CA PRO A 368 4.09 7.01 -5.88
C PRO A 368 5.57 7.37 -5.71
N GLY A 369 5.97 8.58 -6.11
CA GLY A 369 7.35 9.06 -5.98
C GLY A 369 8.39 8.08 -6.51
N VAL A 370 8.21 7.57 -7.73
CA VAL A 370 9.09 6.54 -8.33
C VAL A 370 10.47 7.13 -8.60
N GLN A 371 11.53 6.50 -8.07
CA GLN A 371 12.92 6.98 -8.09
C GLN A 371 13.88 5.94 -8.68
N GLY A 372 13.49 5.26 -9.76
CA GLY A 372 14.29 4.20 -10.34
C GLY A 372 14.09 2.85 -9.66
N ALA A 373 15.01 1.93 -9.95
CA ALA A 373 15.01 0.59 -9.39
C ALA A 373 16.23 0.33 -8.48
N THR A 374 16.15 -0.68 -7.63
CA THR A 374 17.28 -1.23 -6.88
C THR A 374 18.05 -2.24 -7.72
N GLU A 375 19.26 -2.60 -7.27
CA GLU A 375 20.06 -3.65 -7.89
C GLU A 375 19.34 -5.02 -7.83
N GLU A 376 18.44 -5.19 -6.88
CA GLU A 376 17.57 -6.35 -6.68
C GLU A 376 16.24 -6.24 -7.44
N TRP A 377 16.20 -5.46 -8.52
CA TRP A 377 15.08 -5.36 -9.47
C TRP A 377 13.79 -4.76 -8.91
N LYS A 378 13.84 -4.14 -7.71
CA LYS A 378 12.68 -3.49 -7.09
C LYS A 378 12.55 -2.04 -7.49
N MET A 379 11.35 -1.58 -7.80
CA MET A 379 11.05 -0.16 -7.96
C MET A 379 11.17 0.55 -6.60
N ARG A 380 11.95 1.63 -6.57
CA ARG A 380 12.02 2.54 -5.43
C ARG A 380 10.84 3.49 -5.52
N ALA A 381 9.85 3.29 -4.66
CA ALA A 381 8.64 4.09 -4.60
C ALA A 381 8.29 4.42 -3.14
N ASN A 382 7.40 5.39 -2.94
CA ASN A 382 6.90 5.79 -1.64
C ASN A 382 6.19 4.61 -0.95
N PRO A 383 6.69 4.12 0.20
CA PRO A 383 6.11 2.98 0.91
C PRO A 383 4.72 3.27 1.47
N HIS A 384 4.33 4.55 1.56
CA HIS A 384 3.05 4.98 2.12
C HIS A 384 1.97 5.18 1.05
N HIS A 385 2.29 5.14 -0.25
CA HIS A 385 1.34 5.39 -1.34
C HIS A 385 0.16 4.40 -1.31
N VAL A 386 0.44 3.10 -1.35
CA VAL A 386 -0.61 2.06 -1.32
C VAL A 386 -1.35 2.07 0.01
N ALA A 387 -0.66 2.28 1.13
CA ALA A 387 -1.29 2.37 2.46
C ALA A 387 -2.28 3.54 2.56
N ASN A 388 -1.93 4.68 1.96
CA ASN A 388 -2.81 5.84 1.88
C ASN A 388 -4.07 5.52 1.06
N ILE A 389 -3.92 4.90 -0.12
CA ILE A 389 -5.07 4.48 -0.95
C ILE A 389 -5.99 3.54 -0.16
N ARG A 390 -5.45 2.52 0.51
CA ARG A 390 -6.25 1.58 1.32
C ARG A 390 -7.02 2.27 2.44
N CYS A 391 -6.35 3.16 3.19
CA CYS A 391 -6.99 3.96 4.23
C CYS A 391 -8.21 4.70 3.67
N LEU A 392 -8.05 5.39 2.55
CA LEU A 392 -9.13 6.18 1.95
C LEU A 392 -10.25 5.29 1.38
N LEU A 393 -9.93 4.17 0.72
CA LEU A 393 -10.93 3.20 0.26
C LEU A 393 -11.74 2.63 1.43
N SER A 394 -11.09 2.32 2.56
CA SER A 394 -11.73 1.78 3.76
C SER A 394 -12.67 2.81 4.42
N ILE A 395 -12.29 4.09 4.47
CA ILE A 395 -13.17 5.19 4.90
C ILE A 395 -14.38 5.29 3.97
N ILE A 396 -14.15 5.37 2.66
CA ILE A 396 -15.23 5.49 1.65
C ILE A 396 -16.21 4.32 1.76
N ALA A 397 -15.71 3.09 1.87
CA ALA A 397 -16.53 1.88 1.95
C ALA A 397 -17.47 1.86 3.17
N SER A 398 -17.18 2.63 4.22
CA SER A 398 -18.07 2.70 5.39
C SER A 398 -19.41 3.39 5.11
N ASN A 399 -19.43 4.38 4.20
CA ASN A 399 -20.63 5.07 3.74
C ASN A 399 -20.30 5.86 2.46
N PRO A 400 -20.35 5.23 1.27
CA PRO A 400 -19.91 5.86 0.03
C PRO A 400 -20.64 7.18 -0.32
N PRO A 401 -21.96 7.32 -0.12
CA PRO A 401 -22.67 8.59 -0.35
C PRO A 401 -22.14 9.74 0.51
N LEU A 402 -21.84 9.47 1.79
CA LEU A 402 -21.33 10.47 2.73
C LEU A 402 -19.93 10.97 2.33
N TYR A 403 -19.10 10.08 1.77
CA TYR A 403 -17.71 10.36 1.40
C TYR A 403 -17.53 10.72 -0.08
N ARG A 404 -18.59 11.12 -0.78
CA ARG A 404 -18.55 11.47 -2.20
C ARG A 404 -17.44 12.46 -2.58
N ARG A 405 -17.23 13.52 -1.80
CA ARG A 405 -16.15 14.49 -2.03
C ARG A 405 -14.75 13.86 -1.90
N LEU A 406 -14.59 12.91 -0.98
CA LEU A 406 -13.35 12.16 -0.81
C LEU A 406 -13.10 11.20 -1.99
N ILE A 407 -14.16 10.60 -2.57
CA ILE A 407 -14.07 9.80 -3.81
C ILE A 407 -13.53 10.68 -4.96
N CYS A 408 -14.11 11.86 -5.16
CA CYS A 408 -13.67 12.80 -6.19
C CYS A 408 -12.21 13.22 -5.98
N ALA A 409 -11.85 13.62 -4.77
CA ALA A 409 -10.48 14.02 -4.45
C ALA A 409 -9.46 12.90 -4.65
N LEU A 410 -9.75 11.67 -4.19
CA LEU A 410 -8.89 10.52 -4.42
C LEU A 410 -8.74 10.20 -5.92
N THR A 411 -9.83 10.32 -6.69
CA THR A 411 -9.76 10.13 -8.15
C THR A 411 -8.80 11.14 -8.79
N LEU A 412 -8.88 12.42 -8.40
CA LEU A 412 -7.97 13.46 -8.89
C LEU A 412 -6.53 13.19 -8.45
N PHE A 413 -6.32 12.78 -7.19
CA PHE A 413 -5.00 12.39 -6.68
C PHE A 413 -4.35 11.29 -7.52
N LEU A 414 -5.11 10.23 -7.83
CA LEU A 414 -4.59 9.11 -8.62
C LEU A 414 -4.32 9.49 -10.08
N ARG A 415 -5.17 10.36 -10.68
CA ARG A 415 -4.99 10.78 -12.08
C ARG A 415 -3.83 11.73 -12.29
N PHE A 416 -3.62 12.68 -11.37
CA PHE A 416 -2.55 13.67 -11.50
C PHE A 416 -1.25 13.25 -10.83
N GLY A 417 -1.32 12.61 -9.66
CA GLY A 417 -0.14 12.14 -8.93
C GLY A 417 0.42 10.80 -9.43
N GLY A 418 -0.34 10.08 -10.27
CA GLY A 418 0.00 8.74 -10.75
C GLY A 418 -0.27 7.64 -9.73
N VAL A 419 -0.13 6.38 -10.17
CA VAL A 419 -0.44 5.20 -9.35
C VAL A 419 0.64 4.14 -9.50
N PHE A 420 1.13 3.64 -8.37
CA PHE A 420 2.04 2.48 -8.32
C PHE A 420 1.47 1.41 -7.39
N VAL A 421 1.16 0.24 -7.95
CA VAL A 421 0.65 -0.90 -7.20
C VAL A 421 1.40 -2.16 -7.63
N PRO A 422 2.25 -2.74 -6.77
CA PRO A 422 2.78 -4.07 -7.01
C PRO A 422 1.67 -5.11 -6.86
N ASP A 423 1.71 -6.20 -7.63
CA ASP A 423 0.73 -7.30 -7.54
C ASP A 423 0.62 -7.84 -6.11
N THR A 424 1.74 -7.77 -5.38
CA THR A 424 1.87 -8.28 -4.02
C THR A 424 1.14 -7.45 -2.98
N ALA A 425 0.70 -6.23 -3.35
CA ALA A 425 -0.15 -5.42 -2.52
C ALA A 425 -1.57 -5.98 -2.38
N LEU A 426 -2.05 -6.84 -3.30
CA LEU A 426 -3.39 -7.42 -3.23
C LEU A 426 -4.52 -6.37 -3.05
N LEU A 427 -4.36 -5.19 -3.66
CA LEU A 427 -5.33 -4.08 -3.56
C LEU A 427 -6.71 -4.46 -4.13
N GLN A 428 -6.80 -5.55 -4.90
CA GLN A 428 -8.06 -6.18 -5.32
C GLN A 428 -8.99 -6.45 -4.14
N LYS A 429 -8.45 -6.81 -2.97
CA LYS A 429 -9.26 -7.06 -1.75
C LYS A 429 -9.96 -5.81 -1.25
N ASP A 430 -9.25 -4.69 -1.25
CA ASP A 430 -9.79 -3.39 -0.83
C ASP A 430 -10.85 -2.90 -1.82
N VAL A 431 -10.65 -3.13 -3.12
CA VAL A 431 -11.65 -2.84 -4.16
C VAL A 431 -12.90 -3.70 -3.96
N SER A 432 -12.76 -5.02 -3.76
CA SER A 432 -13.89 -5.90 -3.47
C SER A 432 -14.65 -5.48 -2.21
N ALA A 433 -13.94 -5.06 -1.16
CA ALA A 433 -14.55 -4.53 0.06
C ALA A 433 -15.34 -3.22 -0.19
N LEU A 434 -14.85 -2.33 -1.05
CA LEU A 434 -15.61 -1.15 -1.49
C LEU A 434 -16.84 -1.54 -2.30
N LEU A 435 -16.72 -2.47 -3.26
CA LEU A 435 -17.84 -2.98 -4.06
C LEU A 435 -18.86 -3.75 -3.21
N ALA A 436 -18.48 -4.22 -2.02
CA ALA A 436 -19.39 -4.80 -1.04
C ALA A 436 -20.39 -3.77 -0.46
N ALA A 437 -20.02 -2.49 -0.44
CA ALA A 437 -20.75 -1.39 0.20
C ALA A 437 -21.90 -0.82 -0.66
N ASP A 438 -22.64 0.15 -0.10
CA ASP A 438 -23.66 0.93 -0.82
C ASP A 438 -23.07 1.97 -1.77
N ILE A 439 -22.62 1.50 -2.93
CA ILE A 439 -22.09 2.35 -3.98
C ILE A 439 -23.17 2.87 -4.94
N GLY A 440 -24.42 2.42 -4.86
CA GLY A 440 -25.48 2.75 -5.83
C GLY A 440 -25.67 4.26 -6.06
N PRO A 441 -25.86 5.06 -4.99
CA PRO A 441 -26.04 6.52 -5.10
C PRO A 441 -24.81 7.27 -5.64
N VAL A 442 -23.63 6.65 -5.59
CA VAL A 442 -22.36 7.24 -6.05
C VAL A 442 -21.66 6.36 -7.09
N TYR A 443 -22.43 5.54 -7.82
CA TYR A 443 -21.90 4.49 -8.67
C TYR A 443 -20.90 5.04 -9.69
N HIS A 444 -21.28 6.11 -10.39
CA HIS A 444 -20.40 6.78 -11.34
C HIS A 444 -19.07 7.24 -10.72
N HIS A 445 -19.12 7.90 -9.55
CA HIS A 445 -17.92 8.39 -8.85
C HIS A 445 -16.98 7.24 -8.47
N VAL A 446 -17.54 6.15 -7.91
CA VAL A 446 -16.77 4.94 -7.58
C VAL A 446 -16.14 4.33 -8.83
N ARG A 447 -16.86 4.31 -9.96
CA ARG A 447 -16.29 3.80 -11.21
C ARG A 447 -15.14 4.65 -11.72
N GLN A 448 -15.25 5.98 -11.68
CA GLN A 448 -14.14 6.86 -12.07
C GLN A 448 -12.91 6.68 -11.18
N LEU A 449 -13.13 6.52 -9.87
CA LEU A 449 -12.09 6.19 -8.91
C LEU A 449 -11.41 4.86 -9.27
N LEU A 450 -12.19 3.78 -9.36
CA LEU A 450 -11.66 2.45 -9.59
C LEU A 450 -11.03 2.29 -10.97
N ARG A 451 -11.54 2.98 -12.00
CA ARG A 451 -10.93 3.01 -13.35
C ARG A 451 -9.51 3.60 -13.33
N SER A 452 -9.15 4.37 -12.30
CA SER A 452 -7.80 4.92 -12.13
C SER A 452 -6.83 3.93 -11.47
N LEU A 453 -7.29 2.76 -11.00
CA LEU A 453 -6.47 1.75 -10.34
C LEU A 453 -6.11 0.60 -11.30
N PRO A 454 -4.81 0.29 -11.49
CA PRO A 454 -4.35 -0.77 -12.38
C PRO A 454 -4.39 -2.15 -11.69
N VAL A 455 -5.56 -2.58 -11.21
CA VAL A 455 -5.68 -3.77 -10.34
C VAL A 455 -6.60 -4.85 -10.89
N PHE A 456 -7.34 -4.58 -11.98
CA PHE A 456 -8.36 -5.48 -12.56
C PHE A 456 -7.77 -6.64 -13.38
N PHE A 457 -6.89 -7.40 -12.73
CA PHE A 457 -6.34 -8.67 -13.17
C PHE A 457 -6.55 -9.73 -12.10
N ASN A 458 -6.70 -10.98 -12.55
CA ASN A 458 -6.99 -12.10 -11.65
C ASN A 458 -5.72 -12.91 -11.35
N GLU A 459 -4.81 -13.04 -12.32
CA GLU A 459 -3.55 -13.77 -12.16
C GLU A 459 -2.47 -12.88 -11.54
N LEU A 460 -1.92 -13.32 -10.40
CA LEU A 460 -0.85 -12.65 -9.68
C LEU A 460 0.52 -13.06 -10.21
N GLY A 461 1.40 -12.08 -10.41
CA GLY A 461 2.75 -12.30 -10.94
C GLY A 461 2.77 -12.44 -12.46
N ALA A 462 3.96 -12.68 -13.00
CA ALA A 462 4.17 -12.92 -14.43
C ALA A 462 4.59 -14.37 -14.67
N GLU A 463 3.60 -15.26 -14.81
CA GLU A 463 3.81 -16.65 -15.23
C GLU A 463 3.30 -16.85 -16.67
N GLY A 464 3.27 -18.10 -17.15
CA GLY A 464 2.71 -18.42 -18.47
C GLY A 464 3.41 -17.75 -19.65
N GLU A 465 2.65 -17.05 -20.50
CA GLU A 465 3.14 -16.43 -21.74
C GLU A 465 4.13 -15.29 -21.46
N LEU A 466 3.86 -14.42 -20.48
CA LEU A 466 4.75 -13.31 -20.11
C LEU A 466 6.16 -13.80 -19.73
N ARG A 467 6.24 -14.89 -18.97
CA ARG A 467 7.52 -15.49 -18.58
C ARG A 467 8.27 -16.10 -19.76
N ARG A 468 7.55 -16.79 -20.66
CA ARG A 468 8.15 -17.37 -21.88
C ARG A 468 8.71 -16.28 -22.78
N LEU A 469 7.95 -15.22 -23.04
CA LEU A 469 8.36 -14.11 -23.89
C LEU A 469 9.53 -13.32 -23.32
N SER A 470 9.50 -12.98 -22.03
CA SER A 470 10.64 -12.32 -21.38
C SER A 470 11.92 -13.17 -21.42
N THR A 471 11.79 -14.49 -21.27
CA THR A 471 12.95 -15.41 -21.37
C THR A 471 13.48 -15.51 -22.80
N ALA A 472 12.60 -15.64 -23.79
CA ALA A 472 12.98 -15.69 -25.20
C ALA A 472 13.65 -14.38 -25.65
N LEU A 473 13.11 -13.24 -25.19
CA LEU A 473 13.67 -11.92 -25.44
C LEU A 473 15.12 -11.79 -24.94
N ASP A 474 15.39 -12.21 -23.70
CA ASP A 474 16.74 -12.18 -23.10
C ASP A 474 17.70 -13.16 -23.80
N GLN A 475 17.21 -14.37 -24.12
CA GLN A 475 17.99 -15.41 -24.80
C GLN A 475 18.41 -15.02 -26.23
N ALA A 476 17.60 -14.27 -26.97
CA ALA A 476 17.94 -13.78 -28.31
C ALA A 476 19.18 -12.85 -28.33
N SER A 477 19.59 -12.31 -27.17
CA SER A 477 20.83 -11.54 -27.01
C SER A 477 21.98 -12.34 -26.38
N ALA A 478 21.81 -13.65 -26.21
CA ALA A 478 22.65 -14.49 -25.35
C ALA A 478 22.83 -13.92 -23.93
N ARG A 479 21.81 -13.20 -23.42
CA ARG A 479 21.81 -12.50 -22.12
C ARG A 479 22.91 -11.45 -21.94
N ARG A 480 23.35 -10.84 -23.05
CA ARG A 480 24.40 -9.80 -23.03
C ARG A 480 23.85 -8.38 -23.04
N ASP A 481 22.57 -8.21 -23.40
CA ASP A 481 21.88 -6.93 -23.29
C ASP A 481 21.43 -6.74 -21.84
N SER A 482 22.12 -5.85 -21.12
CA SER A 482 21.89 -5.68 -19.68
C SER A 482 20.51 -5.07 -19.36
N ILE A 483 19.97 -4.24 -20.26
CA ILE A 483 18.64 -3.61 -20.08
C ILE A 483 17.55 -4.67 -20.22
N VAL A 484 17.63 -5.48 -21.27
CA VAL A 484 16.69 -6.60 -21.49
C VAL A 484 16.81 -7.63 -20.37
N HIS A 485 18.04 -7.95 -19.94
CA HIS A 485 18.27 -8.86 -18.84
C HIS A 485 17.63 -8.36 -17.54
N PHE A 486 17.75 -7.05 -17.27
CA PHE A 486 17.10 -6.39 -16.14
C PHE A 486 15.58 -6.51 -16.22
N LEU A 487 14.97 -6.17 -17.36
CA LEU A 487 13.53 -6.30 -17.58
C LEU A 487 13.04 -7.75 -17.34
N ARG A 488 13.76 -8.74 -17.86
CA ARG A 488 13.47 -10.17 -17.68
C ARG A 488 13.57 -10.62 -16.22
N LYS A 489 14.43 -10.02 -15.40
CA LYS A 489 14.54 -10.29 -13.96
C LYS A 489 13.48 -9.55 -13.14
N ALA A 490 13.16 -8.30 -13.49
CA ALA A 490 12.15 -7.49 -12.84
C ALA A 490 10.73 -8.09 -12.97
N VAL A 491 10.36 -8.53 -14.18
CA VAL A 491 9.03 -9.09 -14.49
C VAL A 491 8.55 -10.15 -13.47
N PRO A 492 9.32 -11.21 -13.14
CA PRO A 492 8.90 -12.21 -12.15
C PRO A 492 9.25 -11.87 -10.69
N ALA A 493 10.16 -10.92 -10.44
CA ALA A 493 10.59 -10.54 -9.10
C ALA A 493 9.59 -9.58 -8.44
N GLU A 494 9.18 -8.53 -9.16
CA GLU A 494 8.25 -7.51 -8.69
C GLU A 494 7.30 -7.11 -9.82
N THR A 495 6.35 -7.99 -10.14
CA THR A 495 5.32 -7.71 -11.13
C THR A 495 4.46 -6.53 -10.67
N ASN A 496 4.44 -5.44 -11.44
CA ASN A 496 3.75 -4.20 -11.13
C ASN A 496 3.37 -3.42 -12.40
N ASN A 497 2.50 -2.42 -12.27
CA ASN A 497 1.96 -1.66 -13.41
C ASN A 497 2.98 -0.80 -14.17
N LEU A 498 4.11 -0.42 -13.57
CA LEU A 498 5.17 0.36 -14.26
C LEU A 498 5.95 -0.47 -15.27
N LEU A 499 5.84 -1.81 -15.25
CA LEU A 499 6.42 -2.66 -16.27
C LEU A 499 5.88 -2.35 -17.68
N VAL A 500 4.65 -1.81 -17.77
CA VAL A 500 4.09 -1.33 -19.04
C VAL A 500 4.90 -0.16 -19.58
N GLU A 501 5.12 0.87 -18.77
CA GLU A 501 5.90 2.03 -19.19
C GLU A 501 7.36 1.66 -19.45
N PHE A 502 7.94 0.81 -18.60
CA PHE A 502 9.30 0.35 -18.80
C PHE A 502 9.48 -0.39 -20.13
N SER A 503 8.57 -1.31 -20.49
CA SER A 503 8.65 -2.02 -21.77
C SER A 503 8.42 -1.09 -22.98
N LEU A 504 7.58 -0.06 -22.83
CA LEU A 504 7.38 0.99 -23.83
C LEU A 504 8.63 1.85 -24.02
N GLU A 505 9.31 2.25 -22.94
CA GLU A 505 10.54 3.03 -23.03
C GLU A 505 11.68 2.22 -23.67
N VAL A 506 11.72 0.90 -23.48
CA VAL A 506 12.65 0.03 -24.23
C VAL A 506 12.32 0.03 -25.73
N LEU A 507 11.03 -0.06 -26.11
CA LEU A 507 10.60 0.03 -27.52
C LEU A 507 10.93 1.39 -28.14
N ARG A 508 10.70 2.49 -27.41
CA ARG A 508 11.03 3.86 -27.83
C ARG A 508 12.53 4.00 -28.02
N TYR A 509 13.33 3.58 -27.05
CA TYR A 509 14.79 3.58 -27.14
C TYR A 509 15.29 2.78 -28.36
N TRP A 510 14.71 1.61 -28.65
CA TRP A 510 15.05 0.86 -29.87
C TRP A 510 14.69 1.63 -31.15
N ALA A 511 13.52 2.27 -31.19
CA ALA A 511 13.06 3.03 -32.35
C ALA A 511 13.88 4.32 -32.59
N THR A 512 14.13 5.11 -31.55
CA THR A 512 14.67 6.48 -31.65
C THR A 512 16.13 6.61 -31.21
N GLY A 513 16.56 5.79 -30.24
CA GLY A 513 17.83 5.94 -29.54
C GLY A 513 17.81 6.90 -28.35
N GLU A 514 16.65 7.50 -28.02
CA GLU A 514 16.50 8.37 -26.85
C GLU A 514 16.57 7.56 -25.55
N THR A 515 17.33 8.03 -24.57
CA THR A 515 17.65 7.29 -23.34
C THR A 515 16.98 7.86 -22.10
N GLU A 516 16.57 9.13 -22.12
CA GLU A 516 16.09 9.87 -20.95
C GLU A 516 14.90 9.18 -20.26
N GLY A 517 13.90 8.76 -21.05
CA GLY A 517 12.71 8.07 -20.54
C GLY A 517 12.99 6.67 -19.97
N LEU A 518 14.06 6.01 -20.43
CA LEU A 518 14.44 4.66 -20.04
C LEU A 518 15.24 4.63 -18.73
N VAL A 519 16.14 5.60 -18.52
CA VAL A 519 17.04 5.64 -17.35
C VAL A 519 16.27 5.66 -16.03
N ARG A 520 15.06 6.25 -15.98
CA ARG A 520 14.21 6.31 -14.78
C ARG A 520 13.70 4.94 -14.28
N PHE A 521 13.89 3.87 -15.05
CA PHE A 521 13.51 2.50 -14.66
C PHE A 521 14.71 1.61 -14.32
N LEU A 522 15.92 2.10 -14.56
CA LEU A 522 17.15 1.35 -14.36
C LEU A 522 17.75 1.64 -12.98
N PRO A 523 18.49 0.67 -12.41
CA PRO A 523 19.28 0.92 -11.22
C PRO A 523 20.50 1.78 -11.55
N PRO A 524 21.13 2.43 -10.54
CA PRO A 524 22.31 3.26 -10.76
C PRO A 524 23.44 2.56 -11.51
N SER A 525 23.64 1.26 -11.31
CA SER A 525 24.65 0.45 -12.03
C SER A 525 24.44 0.36 -13.55
N LEU A 526 23.19 0.50 -14.01
CA LEU A 526 22.80 0.40 -15.43
C LEU A 526 22.43 1.75 -16.05
N ALA A 527 22.58 2.88 -15.34
CA ALA A 527 22.20 4.19 -15.85
C ALA A 527 22.92 4.56 -17.17
N ALA A 528 24.18 4.12 -17.34
CA ALA A 528 24.97 4.34 -18.55
C ALA A 528 24.83 3.22 -19.60
N ALA A 529 24.06 2.16 -19.32
CA ALA A 529 23.90 1.04 -20.24
C ALA A 529 23.29 1.45 -21.59
N PRO A 530 22.27 2.31 -21.69
CA PRO A 530 21.70 2.70 -22.98
C PRO A 530 22.72 3.30 -23.95
N GLU A 531 23.71 4.06 -23.45
CA GLU A 531 24.77 4.61 -24.30
C GLU A 531 25.88 3.58 -24.59
N ARG A 532 26.33 2.85 -23.56
CA ARG A 532 27.41 1.86 -23.68
C ARG A 532 27.04 0.67 -24.58
N GLU A 533 25.77 0.30 -24.58
CA GLU A 533 25.22 -0.91 -25.20
C GLU A 533 24.32 -0.62 -26.41
N ALA A 534 24.46 0.57 -27.01
CA ALA A 534 23.66 1.04 -28.15
C ALA A 534 23.61 0.06 -29.33
N ALA A 535 24.66 -0.73 -29.54
CA ALA A 535 24.73 -1.75 -30.59
C ALA A 535 23.59 -2.79 -30.51
N PHE A 536 23.10 -3.14 -29.30
CA PHE A 536 21.99 -4.08 -29.16
C PHE A 536 20.64 -3.53 -29.63
N ALA A 537 20.51 -2.20 -29.75
CA ALA A 537 19.31 -1.54 -30.25
C ALA A 537 19.26 -1.45 -31.79
N GLU A 538 20.39 -1.57 -32.49
CA GLU A 538 20.47 -1.34 -33.94
C GLU A 538 19.66 -2.35 -34.77
N GLY A 539 19.73 -3.64 -34.42
CA GLY A 539 18.95 -4.69 -35.06
C GLY A 539 17.44 -4.44 -34.90
N PRO A 540 16.93 -4.33 -33.65
CA PRO A 540 15.55 -3.95 -33.38
C PRO A 540 15.11 -2.66 -34.08
N ARG A 541 15.98 -1.64 -34.15
CA ARG A 541 15.69 -0.38 -34.86
C ARG A 541 15.35 -0.59 -36.34
N ARG A 542 16.14 -1.42 -37.03
CA ARG A 542 15.88 -1.76 -38.44
C ARG A 542 14.56 -2.49 -38.63
N VAL A 543 14.22 -3.39 -37.71
CA VAL A 543 12.92 -4.11 -37.73
C VAL A 543 11.77 -3.14 -37.47
N LEU A 544 11.90 -2.27 -36.47
CA LEU A 544 10.88 -1.26 -36.13
C LEU A 544 10.66 -0.25 -37.25
N ALA A 545 11.71 0.16 -37.97
CA ALA A 545 11.58 1.04 -39.14
C ALA A 545 10.70 0.44 -40.26
N VAL A 546 10.59 -0.90 -40.34
CA VAL A 546 9.71 -1.57 -41.31
C VAL A 546 8.31 -1.81 -40.75
N LEU A 547 8.20 -2.14 -39.46
CA LEU A 547 6.91 -2.43 -38.82
C LEU A 547 6.11 -1.17 -38.45
N ALA A 548 6.80 -0.08 -38.15
CA ALA A 548 6.25 1.22 -37.78
C ALA A 548 7.01 2.34 -38.53
N PRO A 549 6.87 2.44 -39.87
CA PRO A 549 7.63 3.39 -40.69
C PRO A 549 7.33 4.86 -40.34
N ASP A 550 6.12 5.14 -39.86
CA ASP A 550 5.69 6.48 -39.43
C ASP A 550 6.12 6.80 -37.98
N GLY A 551 6.84 5.89 -37.31
CA GLY A 551 7.20 6.00 -35.89
C GLY A 551 6.05 5.72 -34.91
N ASP A 552 4.86 5.37 -35.43
CA ASP A 552 3.67 5.11 -34.62
C ASP A 552 3.73 3.73 -33.93
N LEU A 553 4.32 3.71 -32.73
CA LEU A 553 4.39 2.54 -31.87
C LEU A 553 3.02 2.11 -31.34
N GLU A 554 2.04 3.03 -31.24
CA GLU A 554 0.70 2.68 -30.78
C GLU A 554 -0.04 1.83 -31.80
N ARG A 555 0.13 2.13 -33.10
CA ARG A 555 -0.38 1.27 -34.18
C ARG A 555 0.23 -0.12 -34.15
N LEU A 556 1.53 -0.23 -33.83
CA LEU A 556 2.21 -1.51 -33.68
C LEU A 556 1.65 -2.29 -32.48
N LEU A 557 1.44 -1.64 -31.35
CA LEU A 557 0.90 -2.25 -30.14
C LEU A 557 -0.59 -2.61 -30.27
N ALA A 558 -1.35 -1.92 -31.12
CA ALA A 558 -2.73 -2.25 -31.45
C ALA A 558 -2.85 -3.43 -32.45
N MET A 559 -1.75 -3.91 -33.03
CA MET A 559 -1.75 -4.99 -34.00
C MET A 559 -2.18 -6.33 -33.36
N PRO A 560 -3.11 -7.08 -33.97
CA PRO A 560 -3.50 -8.40 -33.46
C PRO A 560 -2.30 -9.36 -33.38
N PRO A 561 -2.25 -10.28 -32.40
CA PRO A 561 -1.11 -11.19 -32.22
C PRO A 561 -0.80 -12.05 -33.47
N ASP A 562 -1.83 -12.55 -34.15
CA ASP A 562 -1.66 -13.37 -35.37
C ASP A 562 -1.08 -12.55 -36.52
N GLU A 563 -1.46 -11.28 -36.63
CA GLU A 563 -0.93 -10.35 -37.63
C GLU A 563 0.54 -10.00 -37.33
N LEU A 564 0.86 -9.75 -36.06
CA LEU A 564 2.23 -9.50 -35.62
C LEU A 564 3.15 -10.68 -35.94
N GLU A 565 2.69 -11.91 -35.68
CA GLU A 565 3.46 -13.13 -36.00
C GLU A 565 3.63 -13.30 -37.51
N ARG A 566 2.58 -13.05 -38.31
CA ARG A 566 2.68 -13.09 -39.78
C ARG A 566 3.72 -12.10 -40.31
N ARG A 567 3.69 -10.85 -39.83
CA ARG A 567 4.62 -9.80 -40.24
C ARG A 567 6.05 -10.10 -39.80
N ALA A 568 6.24 -10.66 -38.61
CA ALA A 568 7.54 -11.14 -38.16
C ALA A 568 8.09 -12.23 -39.10
N GLU A 569 7.27 -13.20 -39.48
CA GLU A 569 7.69 -14.28 -40.38
C GLU A 569 7.98 -13.80 -41.82
N GLU A 570 7.25 -12.80 -42.31
CA GLU A 570 7.56 -12.11 -43.57
C GLU A 570 8.95 -11.45 -43.54
N LEU A 571 9.30 -10.81 -42.43
CA LEU A 571 10.62 -10.19 -42.27
C LEU A 571 11.75 -11.21 -42.19
N ARG A 572 11.54 -12.34 -41.49
CA ARG A 572 12.50 -13.46 -41.47
C ARG A 572 12.73 -14.00 -42.87
N ARG A 573 11.67 -14.23 -43.65
CA ARG A 573 11.75 -14.66 -45.05
C ARG A 573 12.40 -13.61 -45.97
N GLY A 574 12.24 -12.33 -45.63
CA GLY A 574 12.87 -11.20 -46.32
C GLY A 574 14.36 -10.99 -46.00
N GLY A 575 14.98 -11.87 -45.20
CA GLY A 575 16.40 -11.81 -44.86
C GLY A 575 16.75 -10.87 -43.70
N ALA A 576 15.76 -10.39 -42.94
CA ALA A 576 16.03 -9.66 -41.71
C ALA A 576 16.68 -10.57 -40.65
N ASP A 577 17.50 -9.98 -39.78
CA ASP A 577 18.14 -10.70 -38.67
C ASP A 577 17.10 -11.40 -37.78
N PRO A 578 17.11 -12.75 -37.69
CA PRO A 578 16.12 -13.51 -36.94
C PRO A 578 16.05 -13.13 -35.46
N ASP A 579 17.20 -12.84 -34.82
CA ASP A 579 17.25 -12.49 -33.41
C ASP A 579 16.66 -11.10 -33.17
N ALA A 580 16.95 -10.13 -34.05
CA ALA A 580 16.34 -8.81 -34.00
C ALA A 580 14.81 -8.84 -34.19
N VAL A 581 14.32 -9.65 -35.14
CA VAL A 581 12.89 -9.84 -35.36
C VAL A 581 12.22 -10.47 -34.13
N GLU A 582 12.85 -11.49 -33.55
CA GLU A 582 12.32 -12.17 -32.37
C GLU A 582 12.29 -11.26 -31.14
N ARG A 583 13.31 -10.41 -30.96
CA ARG A 583 13.36 -9.41 -29.88
C ARG A 583 12.21 -8.41 -29.98
N VAL A 584 11.98 -7.83 -31.16
CA VAL A 584 10.88 -6.86 -31.36
C VAL A 584 9.53 -7.54 -31.15
N ARG A 585 9.32 -8.72 -31.76
CA ARG A 585 8.09 -9.50 -31.61
C ARG A 585 7.79 -9.83 -30.14
N CYS A 586 8.78 -10.33 -29.40
CA CYS A 586 8.66 -10.64 -27.99
C CYS A 586 8.32 -9.41 -27.16
N LEU A 587 9.04 -8.28 -27.36
CA LEU A 587 8.82 -7.08 -26.56
C LEU A 587 7.46 -6.43 -26.87
N VAL A 588 7.02 -6.41 -28.13
CA VAL A 588 5.67 -5.92 -28.52
C VAL A 588 4.60 -6.79 -27.87
N ARG A 589 4.66 -8.12 -28.03
CA ARG A 589 3.66 -9.03 -27.43
C ARG A 589 3.66 -8.97 -25.90
N MET A 590 4.84 -8.90 -25.28
CA MET A 590 4.95 -8.74 -23.83
C MET A 590 4.33 -7.42 -23.36
N THR A 591 4.56 -6.32 -24.08
CA THR A 591 3.94 -5.01 -23.79
C THR A 591 2.41 -5.05 -23.94
N GLN A 592 1.89 -5.74 -24.96
CA GLN A 592 0.45 -5.97 -25.11
C GLN A 592 -0.13 -6.71 -23.92
N LEU A 593 0.48 -7.82 -23.50
CA LEU A 593 0.02 -8.61 -22.34
C LEU A 593 0.07 -7.81 -21.03
N LEU A 594 1.11 -6.99 -20.82
CA LEU A 594 1.20 -6.11 -19.65
C LEU A 594 0.12 -5.03 -19.68
N ARG A 595 -0.15 -4.43 -20.86
CA ARG A 595 -1.24 -3.46 -21.04
C ARG A 595 -2.61 -4.11 -20.77
N ASP A 596 -2.85 -5.32 -21.26
CA ASP A 596 -4.11 -6.05 -21.06
C ASP A 596 -4.34 -6.44 -19.58
N LYS A 597 -3.24 -6.69 -18.86
CA LYS A 597 -3.24 -6.99 -17.43
C LYS A 597 -3.58 -5.78 -16.59
N TYR A 598 -2.87 -4.66 -16.78
CA TYR A 598 -2.97 -3.49 -15.90
C TYR A 598 -3.96 -2.43 -16.37
N PHE A 599 -4.31 -2.41 -17.65
CA PHE A 599 -5.21 -1.44 -18.28
C PHE A 599 -6.33 -2.13 -19.06
N PHE A 600 -7.42 -1.40 -19.30
CA PHE A 600 -8.61 -1.93 -19.96
C PHE A 600 -8.45 -1.98 -21.48
N SER A 601 -7.67 -2.95 -21.95
CA SER A 601 -7.55 -3.24 -23.39
C SER A 601 -8.79 -3.96 -23.91
N ALA A 602 -9.18 -3.66 -25.15
CA ALA A 602 -10.27 -4.33 -25.85
C ALA A 602 -9.86 -5.71 -26.41
N SER A 603 -8.56 -6.04 -26.41
CA SER A 603 -8.05 -7.34 -26.83
C SER A 603 -8.70 -8.46 -26.03
N GLU A 604 -8.98 -9.59 -26.70
CA GLU A 604 -9.57 -10.79 -26.09
C GLU A 604 -10.94 -10.58 -25.40
N THR A 605 -11.58 -9.41 -25.52
CA THR A 605 -12.87 -9.12 -24.85
C THR A 605 -13.94 -10.14 -25.23
N VAL A 606 -13.98 -10.54 -26.52
CA VAL A 606 -14.89 -11.58 -27.01
C VAL A 606 -14.66 -12.91 -26.30
N ALA A 607 -13.41 -13.35 -26.19
CA ALA A 607 -13.06 -14.57 -25.46
C ALA A 607 -13.42 -14.46 -23.98
N ARG A 608 -13.20 -13.29 -23.35
CA ARG A 608 -13.53 -13.09 -21.93
C ARG A 608 -15.04 -13.15 -21.67
N VAL A 609 -15.87 -12.60 -22.56
CA VAL A 609 -17.33 -12.73 -22.50
C VAL A 609 -17.72 -14.20 -22.65
N ALA A 610 -17.19 -14.90 -23.65
CA ALA A 610 -17.47 -16.31 -23.94
C ALA A 610 -17.21 -17.25 -22.74
N HIS A 611 -16.09 -17.04 -22.05
CA HIS A 611 -15.65 -17.87 -20.92
C HIS A 611 -16.19 -17.41 -19.56
N SER A 612 -16.99 -16.33 -19.51
CA SER A 612 -17.53 -15.81 -18.26
C SER A 612 -18.74 -16.61 -17.81
N SER A 613 -18.58 -17.42 -16.77
CA SER A 613 -19.69 -18.14 -16.13
C SER A 613 -20.72 -17.22 -15.44
N ARG A 614 -20.43 -15.91 -15.35
CA ARG A 614 -21.28 -14.90 -14.68
C ARG A 614 -22.26 -14.20 -15.62
N ILE A 615 -22.11 -14.41 -16.93
CA ILE A 615 -23.00 -13.86 -17.95
C ILE A 615 -23.91 -15.00 -18.40
N PRO A 616 -25.25 -14.83 -18.44
CA PRO A 616 -26.17 -15.83 -18.96
C PRO A 616 -25.80 -16.30 -20.36
N ASP A 617 -25.94 -17.61 -20.61
CA ASP A 617 -25.58 -18.25 -21.89
C ASP A 617 -26.23 -17.54 -23.09
N GLU A 618 -27.50 -17.14 -22.96
CA GLU A 618 -28.25 -16.39 -23.97
C GLU A 618 -27.55 -15.07 -24.38
N LEU A 619 -27.04 -14.32 -23.40
CA LEU A 619 -26.33 -13.05 -23.65
C LEU A 619 -24.94 -13.31 -24.26
N ARG A 620 -24.23 -14.35 -23.79
CA ARG A 620 -22.93 -14.73 -24.35
C ARG A 620 -23.05 -15.11 -25.82
N GLU A 621 -23.97 -16.00 -26.15
CA GLU A 621 -24.18 -16.44 -27.53
C GLU A 621 -24.62 -15.29 -28.45
N ARG A 622 -25.48 -14.40 -27.95
CA ARG A 622 -25.89 -13.23 -28.73
C ARG A 622 -24.72 -12.29 -29.01
N PHE A 623 -23.87 -12.05 -28.03
CA PHE A 623 -22.66 -11.23 -28.17
C PHE A 623 -21.68 -11.87 -29.17
N GLU A 624 -21.39 -13.16 -29.04
CA GLU A 624 -20.49 -13.89 -29.95
C GLU A 624 -20.99 -13.87 -31.39
N ARG A 625 -22.29 -14.15 -31.61
CA ARG A 625 -22.90 -14.08 -32.95
C ARG A 625 -22.78 -12.68 -33.54
N ALA A 626 -23.00 -11.64 -32.74
CA ALA A 626 -22.89 -10.26 -33.19
C ALA A 626 -21.44 -9.86 -33.52
N ALA A 627 -20.47 -10.32 -32.71
CA ALA A 627 -19.04 -10.08 -32.94
C ALA A 627 -18.55 -10.75 -34.23
N ALA A 628 -19.01 -11.98 -34.51
CA ALA A 628 -18.68 -12.69 -35.75
C ALA A 628 -19.35 -12.10 -36.99
N GLY A 629 -20.55 -11.51 -36.84
CA GLY A 629 -21.37 -11.02 -37.95
C GLY A 629 -20.92 -9.68 -38.58
N GLY A 630 -19.92 -8.99 -38.03
CA GLY A 630 -19.37 -7.74 -38.58
C GLY A 630 -20.34 -6.54 -38.60
N ASN A 631 -21.47 -6.62 -37.90
CA ASN A 631 -22.46 -5.55 -37.83
C ASN A 631 -22.30 -4.74 -36.55
N ASP A 632 -21.66 -3.56 -36.67
CA ASP A 632 -21.40 -2.65 -35.55
C ASP A 632 -22.66 -2.35 -34.71
N ARG A 633 -23.84 -2.19 -35.33
CA ARG A 633 -25.08 -1.88 -34.60
C ARG A 633 -25.52 -3.04 -33.72
N ALA A 634 -25.54 -4.25 -34.29
CA ALA A 634 -25.93 -5.46 -33.56
C ALA A 634 -24.94 -5.78 -32.44
N LEU A 635 -23.64 -5.54 -32.69
CA LEU A 635 -22.59 -5.71 -31.70
C LEU A 635 -22.70 -4.70 -30.56
N ILE A 636 -22.97 -3.43 -30.84
CA ILE A 636 -23.24 -2.42 -29.81
C ILE A 636 -24.44 -2.83 -28.97
N ASP A 637 -25.54 -3.27 -29.59
CA ASP A 637 -26.75 -3.64 -28.84
C ASP A 637 -26.51 -4.86 -27.94
N ALA A 638 -25.81 -5.89 -28.43
CA ALA A 638 -25.45 -7.06 -27.63
C ALA A 638 -24.43 -6.73 -26.53
N LEU A 639 -23.48 -5.83 -26.80
CA LEU A 639 -22.51 -5.34 -25.82
C LEU A 639 -23.23 -4.61 -24.67
N LEU A 640 -24.17 -3.73 -25.00
CA LEU A 640 -24.96 -3.00 -24.01
C LEU A 640 -25.80 -3.95 -23.14
N ASP A 641 -26.39 -5.01 -23.71
CA ASP A 641 -27.12 -6.01 -22.92
C ASP A 641 -26.21 -6.69 -21.87
N VAL A 642 -24.96 -7.02 -22.27
CA VAL A 642 -23.97 -7.61 -21.35
C VAL A 642 -23.56 -6.60 -20.27
N VAL A 643 -23.26 -5.35 -20.64
CA VAL A 643 -22.85 -4.32 -19.68
C VAL A 643 -23.97 -4.00 -18.69
N GLU A 644 -25.23 -3.93 -19.15
CA GLU A 644 -26.40 -3.73 -18.29
C GLU A 644 -26.57 -4.87 -17.28
N HIS A 645 -26.38 -6.13 -17.70
CA HIS A 645 -26.35 -7.28 -16.80
C HIS A 645 -25.22 -7.17 -15.77
N LEU A 646 -24.00 -6.83 -16.21
CA LEU A 646 -22.83 -6.68 -15.32
C LEU A 646 -23.04 -5.54 -14.31
N LYS A 647 -23.64 -4.40 -14.70
CA LYS A 647 -24.03 -3.34 -13.75
C LYS A 647 -24.94 -3.89 -12.66
N GLY A 648 -25.91 -4.74 -13.01
CA GLY A 648 -26.77 -5.43 -12.05
C GLY A 648 -25.99 -6.31 -11.06
N VAL A 649 -24.98 -7.05 -11.54
CA VAL A 649 -24.08 -7.86 -10.70
C VAL A 649 -23.27 -6.97 -9.76
N VAL A 650 -22.67 -5.88 -10.26
CA VAL A 650 -21.83 -4.98 -9.47
C VAL A 650 -22.63 -4.29 -8.36
N LEU A 651 -23.88 -3.90 -8.63
CA LEU A 651 -24.76 -3.22 -7.67
C LEU A 651 -25.53 -4.20 -6.74
N SER A 652 -25.37 -5.51 -6.94
CA SER A 652 -26.07 -6.52 -6.15
C SER A 652 -25.72 -6.44 -4.67
N ARG A 653 -26.74 -6.62 -3.81
CA ARG A 653 -26.59 -6.73 -2.35
C ARG A 653 -26.34 -8.13 -1.85
N ALA A 654 -26.45 -9.13 -2.73
CA ALA A 654 -26.26 -10.52 -2.35
C ALA A 654 -24.83 -10.72 -1.82
N PRO A 655 -24.64 -11.37 -0.65
CA PRO A 655 -23.32 -11.60 -0.11
C PRO A 655 -22.51 -12.48 -1.08
N THR A 656 -21.28 -12.07 -1.36
CA THR A 656 -20.32 -12.80 -2.20
C THR A 656 -19.06 -13.09 -1.38
N SER A 657 -18.33 -14.14 -1.75
CA SER A 657 -17.07 -14.50 -1.11
C SER A 657 -15.95 -14.53 -2.14
N PRO A 658 -14.79 -13.92 -1.86
CA PRO A 658 -13.65 -14.00 -2.75
C PRO A 658 -13.06 -15.41 -2.77
N GLN A 659 -12.50 -15.79 -3.91
CA GLN A 659 -11.70 -16.99 -4.10
C GLN A 659 -10.23 -16.57 -4.17
N GLU A 660 -9.41 -17.12 -3.27
CA GLU A 660 -7.99 -16.77 -3.15
C GLU A 660 -7.13 -18.03 -3.23
N ASN A 661 -6.44 -18.21 -4.36
CA ASN A 661 -5.48 -19.31 -4.55
C ASN A 661 -4.05 -18.74 -4.59
N ILE A 662 -3.62 -18.10 -3.50
CA ILE A 662 -2.36 -17.34 -3.45
C ILE A 662 -1.27 -18.17 -2.76
N TYR A 663 -0.11 -18.30 -3.42
CA TYR A 663 1.04 -19.05 -2.94
C TYR A 663 2.25 -18.12 -2.75
N TYR A 664 2.99 -18.32 -1.66
CA TYR A 664 4.19 -17.56 -1.32
C TYR A 664 5.45 -18.35 -1.67
N LYS A 665 6.40 -17.77 -2.41
CA LYS A 665 7.68 -18.43 -2.73
C LYS A 665 8.57 -18.48 -1.49
N ARG A 666 9.12 -19.67 -1.17
CA ARG A 666 9.86 -19.98 0.08
C ARG A 666 11.26 -19.36 0.21
N HIS A 667 11.79 -18.67 -0.81
CA HIS A 667 13.08 -17.97 -0.73
C HIS A 667 12.90 -16.48 -0.98
N VAL A 668 12.73 -15.77 0.13
CA VAL A 668 12.82 -14.32 0.26
C VAL A 668 14.29 -13.98 0.39
N ALA A 669 15.03 -14.13 -0.70
CA ALA A 669 16.35 -13.57 -0.76
C ALA A 669 16.19 -12.13 -1.26
N ALA A 670 16.66 -11.15 -0.48
CA ALA A 670 16.46 -9.70 -0.67
C ALA A 670 15.10 -9.09 -0.27
N GLY A 671 14.36 -9.70 0.66
CA GLY A 671 13.17 -9.05 1.25
C GLY A 671 12.03 -8.78 0.27
N ILE A 672 11.98 -9.48 -0.88
CA ILE A 672 10.89 -9.37 -1.88
C ILE A 672 9.86 -10.47 -1.61
N PRO A 673 8.63 -10.15 -1.16
CA PRO A 673 7.56 -11.14 -1.08
C PRO A 673 7.13 -11.51 -2.51
N SER A 674 7.68 -12.57 -3.09
CA SER A 674 7.20 -13.05 -4.41
C SER A 674 6.01 -13.99 -4.22
N MET A 675 4.87 -13.61 -4.80
CA MET A 675 3.63 -14.38 -4.78
C MET A 675 3.21 -14.74 -6.20
N TYR A 676 2.47 -15.85 -6.32
CA TYR A 676 1.80 -16.25 -7.55
C TYR A 676 0.47 -16.92 -7.19
N GLY A 677 -0.45 -16.95 -8.14
CA GLY A 677 -1.78 -17.50 -7.90
C GLY A 677 -2.87 -16.68 -8.58
N ASP A 678 -4.10 -16.84 -8.11
CA ASP A 678 -5.23 -16.07 -8.61
C ASP A 678 -6.14 -15.54 -7.50
N TYR A 679 -6.70 -14.36 -7.76
CA TYR A 679 -7.75 -13.72 -6.96
C TYR A 679 -8.98 -13.52 -7.83
N ARG A 680 -10.14 -13.93 -7.33
CA ARG A 680 -11.44 -13.70 -7.98
C ARG A 680 -12.49 -13.27 -6.99
N GLU A 681 -13.28 -12.27 -7.36
CA GLU A 681 -14.50 -11.88 -6.64
C GLU A 681 -15.53 -11.45 -7.70
N GLU A 682 -16.80 -11.75 -7.45
CA GLU A 682 -17.85 -11.66 -8.48
C GLU A 682 -18.11 -10.23 -8.97
N ARG A 683 -18.18 -9.25 -8.06
CA ARG A 683 -18.42 -7.84 -8.41
C ARG A 683 -17.16 -7.22 -9.00
N PHE A 684 -15.99 -7.58 -8.47
CA PHE A 684 -14.70 -7.19 -8.99
C PHE A 684 -14.50 -7.64 -10.44
N ASP A 685 -14.72 -8.93 -10.72
CA ASP A 685 -14.61 -9.51 -12.06
C ASP A 685 -15.62 -8.86 -13.02
N ALA A 686 -16.86 -8.65 -12.57
CA ALA A 686 -17.91 -8.01 -13.36
C ALA A 686 -17.56 -6.56 -13.73
N LEU A 687 -17.04 -5.78 -12.78
CA LEU A 687 -16.61 -4.40 -13.03
C LEU A 687 -15.39 -4.35 -13.97
N GLY A 688 -14.40 -5.23 -13.76
CA GLY A 688 -13.23 -5.32 -14.61
C GLY A 688 -13.56 -5.71 -16.06
N LEU A 689 -14.57 -6.56 -16.27
CA LEU A 689 -15.08 -6.89 -17.61
C LEU A 689 -15.91 -5.75 -18.21
N SER A 690 -16.73 -5.08 -17.40
CA SER A 690 -17.49 -3.89 -17.82
C SER A 690 -16.56 -2.81 -18.39
N PHE A 691 -15.45 -2.48 -17.73
CA PHE A 691 -14.50 -1.49 -18.26
C PHE A 691 -13.87 -1.88 -19.60
N ARG A 692 -13.59 -3.16 -19.84
CA ARG A 692 -13.06 -3.65 -21.12
C ARG A 692 -14.11 -3.58 -22.23
N LEU A 693 -15.35 -3.97 -21.92
CA LEU A 693 -16.48 -3.84 -22.83
C LEU A 693 -16.77 -2.37 -23.17
N GLU A 694 -16.66 -1.46 -22.21
CA GLU A 694 -16.84 -0.03 -22.46
C GLU A 694 -15.77 0.55 -23.38
N ARG A 695 -14.52 0.09 -23.27
CA ARG A 695 -13.47 0.51 -24.21
C ARG A 695 -13.83 0.12 -25.64
N MET A 696 -14.22 -1.14 -25.84
CA MET A 696 -14.70 -1.66 -27.12
C MET A 696 -15.96 -0.92 -27.62
N GLY A 697 -16.92 -0.69 -26.72
CA GLY A 697 -18.18 0.01 -26.99
C GLY A 697 -17.97 1.47 -27.40
N SER A 698 -17.02 2.16 -26.77
CA SER A 698 -16.67 3.56 -27.10
C SER A 698 -16.12 3.67 -28.52
N GLU A 699 -15.25 2.75 -28.93
CA GLU A 699 -14.69 2.70 -30.29
C GLU A 699 -15.77 2.37 -31.34
N LEU A 700 -16.70 1.46 -31.02
CA LEU A 700 -17.84 1.13 -31.88
C LEU A 700 -18.82 2.30 -32.01
N LEU A 701 -19.20 2.93 -30.89
CA LEU A 701 -20.10 4.09 -30.87
C LEU A 701 -19.51 5.29 -31.61
N ALA A 702 -18.21 5.57 -31.44
CA ALA A 702 -17.52 6.64 -32.16
C ALA A 702 -17.55 6.41 -33.68
N ARG A 703 -17.26 5.17 -34.13
CA ARG A 703 -17.36 4.80 -35.54
C ARG A 703 -18.78 4.92 -36.07
N LEU A 704 -19.78 4.46 -35.31
CA LEU A 704 -21.19 4.58 -35.69
C LEU A 704 -21.62 6.05 -35.81
N ALA A 705 -21.25 6.89 -34.84
CA ALA A 705 -21.57 8.32 -34.82
C ALA A 705 -20.92 9.06 -36.01
N ALA A 706 -19.65 8.75 -36.32
CA ALA A 706 -18.98 9.30 -37.49
C ALA A 706 -19.72 8.93 -38.80
N ARG A 707 -20.09 7.65 -38.97
CA ARG A 707 -20.85 7.20 -40.15
C ARG A 707 -22.25 7.83 -40.25
N THR A 708 -22.91 8.09 -39.12
CA THR A 708 -24.24 8.72 -39.09
C THR A 708 -24.18 10.21 -39.47
N THR A 709 -23.06 10.89 -39.19
CA THR A 709 -22.91 12.35 -39.41
C THR A 709 -22.20 12.70 -40.71
N GLN A 710 -21.41 11.78 -41.28
CA GLN A 710 -20.64 12.01 -42.50
C GLN A 710 -21.54 12.26 -43.72
N GLY A 711 -21.42 13.44 -44.34
CA GLY A 711 -22.20 13.84 -45.52
C GLY A 711 -23.70 14.02 -45.28
N ALA A 712 -24.12 14.13 -44.01
CA ALA A 712 -25.52 14.15 -43.63
C ALA A 712 -26.23 15.46 -44.05
N TYR A 713 -27.33 15.33 -44.78
CA TYR A 713 -28.36 16.36 -44.93
C TYR A 713 -29.52 16.04 -43.98
N LEU A 714 -30.25 17.07 -43.56
CA LEU A 714 -31.40 16.89 -42.66
C LEU A 714 -32.53 16.15 -43.41
N SER A 715 -32.64 14.84 -43.20
CA SER A 715 -33.67 13.97 -43.77
C SER A 715 -34.43 13.21 -42.69
N LYS A 716 -35.57 12.61 -43.04
CA LYS A 716 -36.34 11.75 -42.12
C LYS A 716 -35.51 10.55 -41.68
N GLU A 717 -34.74 9.95 -42.59
CA GLU A 717 -33.85 8.82 -42.33
C GLU A 717 -32.71 9.22 -41.38
N PHE A 718 -32.11 10.40 -41.58
CA PHE A 718 -31.10 10.95 -40.68
C PHE A 718 -31.64 11.15 -39.26
N LEU A 719 -32.85 11.70 -39.12
CA LEU A 719 -33.49 11.93 -37.83
C LEU A 719 -33.80 10.62 -37.08
N TRP A 720 -34.32 9.60 -37.77
CA TRP A 720 -34.52 8.27 -37.19
C TRP A 720 -33.20 7.59 -36.84
N ALA A 721 -32.18 7.70 -37.69
CA ALA A 721 -30.85 7.16 -37.40
C ALA A 721 -30.21 7.84 -36.17
N SER A 722 -30.38 9.16 -36.03
CA SER A 722 -29.90 9.95 -34.89
C SER A 722 -30.65 9.58 -33.61
N THR A 723 -31.97 9.38 -33.67
CA THR A 723 -32.78 8.96 -32.52
C THR A 723 -32.32 7.59 -32.00
N ARG A 724 -32.14 6.62 -32.90
CA ARG A 724 -31.60 5.29 -32.54
C ARG A 724 -30.16 5.32 -32.02
N LEU A 725 -29.36 6.30 -32.44
CA LEU A 725 -28.02 6.52 -31.89
C LEU A 725 -28.11 7.11 -30.48
N LEU A 726 -28.97 8.09 -30.26
CA LEU A 726 -29.23 8.70 -28.96
C LEU A 726 -29.82 7.69 -27.96
N GLU A 727 -30.66 6.76 -28.39
CA GLU A 727 -31.13 5.64 -27.56
C GLU A 727 -29.98 4.74 -27.09
N ARG A 728 -29.00 4.44 -27.97
CA ARG A 728 -27.80 3.69 -27.58
C ARG A 728 -26.94 4.48 -26.61
N PHE A 729 -26.79 5.79 -26.81
CA PHE A 729 -26.16 6.66 -25.81
C PHE A 729 -26.93 6.68 -24.50
N ARG A 730 -28.26 6.69 -24.51
CA ARG A 730 -29.10 6.63 -23.31
C ARG A 730 -28.78 5.37 -22.49
N ARG A 731 -28.72 4.21 -23.14
CA ARG A 731 -28.33 2.93 -22.53
C ARG A 731 -26.91 2.95 -21.98
N ALA A 732 -25.95 3.44 -22.76
CA ALA A 732 -24.55 3.55 -22.33
C ALA A 732 -24.37 4.50 -21.13
N LEU A 733 -25.06 5.64 -21.13
CA LEU A 733 -25.05 6.60 -20.03
C LEU A 733 -25.70 6.03 -18.77
N ASP A 734 -26.78 5.25 -18.90
CA ASP A 734 -27.36 4.56 -17.74
C ASP A 734 -26.37 3.54 -17.18
N ALA A 735 -25.80 2.69 -18.04
CA ALA A 735 -24.79 1.72 -17.67
C ALA A 735 -23.60 2.36 -16.93
N ASP A 736 -23.17 3.57 -17.33
CA ASP A 736 -22.07 4.30 -16.68
C ASP A 736 -22.50 5.03 -15.38
N GLY A 737 -23.81 5.15 -15.11
CA GLY A 737 -24.37 5.89 -13.98
C GLY A 737 -24.47 7.41 -14.21
N LEU A 738 -24.46 7.84 -15.47
CA LEU A 738 -24.49 9.24 -15.91
C LEU A 738 -25.83 9.70 -16.49
N LEU A 739 -26.80 8.80 -16.64
CA LEU A 739 -28.07 9.15 -17.24
C LEU A 739 -28.80 10.20 -16.41
N ARG A 740 -29.23 11.29 -17.07
CA ARG A 740 -30.02 12.37 -16.48
C ARG A 740 -31.44 12.35 -17.02
N ASP A 741 -32.41 12.71 -16.18
CA ASP A 741 -33.82 12.84 -16.57
C ASP A 741 -34.02 13.80 -17.75
N SER A 742 -33.20 14.87 -17.81
CA SER A 742 -33.22 15.82 -18.93
C SER A 742 -32.85 15.18 -20.27
N PHE A 743 -31.91 14.22 -20.28
CA PHE A 743 -31.52 13.48 -21.48
C PHE A 743 -32.63 12.53 -21.90
N VAL A 744 -33.20 11.77 -20.97
CA VAL A 744 -34.35 10.88 -21.21
C VAL A 744 -35.51 11.67 -21.81
N THR A 745 -35.90 12.77 -21.15
CA THR A 745 -36.99 13.63 -21.60
C THR A 745 -36.74 14.17 -23.02
N ALA A 746 -35.52 14.64 -23.29
CA ALA A 746 -35.17 15.18 -24.60
C ALA A 746 -35.19 14.12 -25.71
N THR A 747 -34.70 12.90 -25.45
CA THR A 747 -34.74 11.79 -26.42
C THR A 747 -36.16 11.30 -26.67
N ASP A 748 -36.99 11.20 -25.63
CA ASP A 748 -38.38 10.75 -25.74
C ASP A 748 -39.23 11.78 -26.51
N LEU A 749 -39.01 13.08 -26.26
CA LEU A 749 -39.64 14.15 -27.04
C LEU A 749 -39.25 14.10 -28.52
N LEU A 750 -37.98 13.83 -28.83
CA LEU A 750 -37.53 13.67 -30.21
C LEU A 750 -38.24 12.49 -30.88
N GLU A 751 -38.23 11.31 -30.25
CA GLU A 751 -38.88 10.12 -30.78
C GLU A 751 -40.37 10.38 -31.06
N LYS A 752 -41.11 10.90 -30.08
CA LYS A 752 -42.54 11.24 -30.22
C LYS A 752 -42.79 12.30 -31.28
N SER A 753 -41.88 13.25 -31.47
CA SER A 753 -41.99 14.27 -32.51
C SER A 753 -41.85 13.71 -33.92
N LEU A 754 -41.05 12.64 -34.10
CA LEU A 754 -40.87 11.96 -35.39
C LEU A 754 -42.05 11.03 -35.74
N GLU A 755 -42.76 10.53 -34.73
CA GLU A 755 -43.99 9.75 -34.88
C GLU A 755 -45.21 10.62 -35.20
N SER A 756 -45.24 11.87 -34.74
CA SER A 756 -46.40 12.76 -34.85
C SER A 756 -46.45 13.54 -36.15
N TYR A 757 -47.57 13.43 -36.87
CA TYR A 757 -47.84 14.23 -38.08
C TYR A 757 -48.21 15.70 -37.81
N ARG A 758 -48.34 16.12 -36.53
CA ARG A 758 -48.87 17.44 -36.15
C ARG A 758 -47.83 18.43 -35.61
N ILE A 759 -46.54 18.13 -35.69
CA ILE A 759 -45.50 19.03 -35.20
C ILE A 759 -45.15 20.12 -36.22
N THR A 760 -45.06 21.36 -35.77
CA THR A 760 -44.61 22.49 -36.61
C THR A 760 -43.09 22.52 -36.72
N TYR A 761 -42.57 23.14 -37.78
CA TYR A 761 -41.13 23.34 -37.96
C TYR A 761 -40.47 24.06 -36.76
N LEU A 762 -41.14 25.09 -36.21
CA LEU A 762 -40.64 25.84 -35.07
C LEU A 762 -40.53 24.95 -33.82
N GLN A 763 -41.57 24.18 -33.51
CA GLN A 763 -41.57 23.23 -32.39
C GLN A 763 -40.47 22.18 -32.55
N PHE A 764 -40.30 21.63 -33.75
CA PHE A 764 -39.25 20.64 -34.02
C PHE A 764 -37.85 21.24 -33.87
N ARG A 765 -37.63 22.46 -34.39
CA ARG A 765 -36.38 23.21 -34.21
C ARG A 765 -36.09 23.47 -32.72
N ASP A 766 -37.11 23.82 -31.94
CA ASP A 766 -36.94 24.13 -30.52
C ASP A 766 -36.59 22.86 -29.71
N ILE A 767 -37.19 21.70 -30.04
CA ILE A 767 -36.79 20.39 -29.50
C ILE A 767 -35.30 20.12 -29.75
N LEU A 768 -34.84 20.30 -30.99
CA LEU A 768 -33.44 20.07 -31.34
C LEU A 768 -32.47 21.07 -30.68
N LYS A 769 -32.75 22.37 -30.80
CA LYS A 769 -31.82 23.44 -30.37
C LYS A 769 -31.80 23.68 -28.87
N HIS A 770 -32.94 23.58 -28.20
CA HIS A 770 -33.05 23.96 -26.80
C HIS A 770 -33.07 22.75 -25.87
N PHE A 771 -33.86 21.72 -26.17
CA PHE A 771 -33.97 20.56 -25.28
C PHE A 771 -32.81 19.59 -25.47
N LEU A 772 -32.61 19.07 -26.67
CA LEU A 772 -31.55 18.09 -26.95
C LEU A 772 -30.14 18.66 -26.75
N ALA A 773 -29.84 19.83 -27.34
CA ALA A 773 -28.51 20.42 -27.19
C ALA A 773 -28.19 20.81 -25.74
N SER A 774 -29.18 21.22 -24.95
CA SER A 774 -28.98 21.48 -23.51
C SER A 774 -28.83 20.20 -22.70
N ALA A 775 -29.59 19.15 -23.03
CA ALA A 775 -29.48 17.87 -22.35
C ALA A 775 -28.13 17.19 -22.62
N VAL A 776 -27.67 17.19 -23.88
CA VAL A 776 -26.35 16.69 -24.26
C VAL A 776 -25.25 17.48 -23.54
N ARG A 777 -25.30 18.83 -23.57
CA ARG A 777 -24.33 19.65 -22.83
C ARG A 777 -24.35 19.35 -21.34
N GLY A 778 -25.53 19.26 -20.72
CA GLY A 778 -25.66 18.96 -19.30
C GLY A 778 -25.09 17.59 -18.90
N THR A 779 -25.15 16.59 -19.79
CA THR A 779 -24.51 15.29 -19.57
C THR A 779 -22.99 15.36 -19.64
N VAL A 780 -22.43 16.17 -20.54
CA VAL A 780 -20.97 16.33 -20.71
C VAL A 780 -20.37 17.22 -19.62
N GLU A 781 -20.97 18.40 -19.40
CA GLU A 781 -20.46 19.43 -18.49
C GLU A 781 -20.77 19.10 -17.03
N GLY A 782 -21.92 18.48 -16.74
CA GLY A 782 -22.42 18.34 -15.38
C GLY A 782 -21.55 17.50 -14.43
N PRO A 783 -21.02 16.33 -14.84
CA PRO A 783 -20.10 15.56 -14.01
C PRO A 783 -18.73 16.24 -13.84
N VAL A 784 -18.24 16.93 -14.87
CA VAL A 784 -16.89 17.53 -14.90
C VAL A 784 -16.83 18.84 -14.10
N LEU A 785 -17.82 19.73 -14.28
CA LEU A 785 -17.83 21.08 -13.70
C LEU A 785 -18.45 21.17 -12.29
N GLY A 786 -19.08 20.10 -11.80
CA GLY A 786 -19.70 20.09 -10.48
C GLY A 786 -18.73 19.70 -9.36
N GLU A 787 -18.76 18.42 -9.03
CA GLU A 787 -18.15 17.91 -7.78
C GLU A 787 -16.63 17.68 -7.92
N PHE A 788 -16.16 17.33 -9.12
CA PHE A 788 -14.73 17.26 -9.41
C PHE A 788 -14.09 18.65 -9.41
N ALA A 789 -14.78 19.68 -9.91
CA ALA A 789 -14.29 21.06 -9.87
C ALA A 789 -14.19 21.61 -8.43
N GLU A 790 -15.17 21.30 -7.55
CA GLU A 790 -15.09 21.68 -6.13
C GLU A 790 -13.88 21.01 -5.45
N ALA A 791 -13.70 19.70 -5.67
CA ALA A 791 -12.55 18.98 -5.15
C ALA A 791 -11.23 19.54 -5.70
N ALA A 792 -11.13 19.76 -7.01
CA ALA A 792 -9.95 20.34 -7.66
C ALA A 792 -9.60 21.72 -7.10
N SER A 793 -10.59 22.60 -6.95
CA SER A 793 -10.42 23.93 -6.36
C SER A 793 -9.88 23.86 -4.93
N GLN A 794 -10.34 22.88 -4.14
CA GLN A 794 -9.84 22.67 -2.79
C GLN A 794 -8.40 22.15 -2.77
N LEU A 795 -8.05 21.21 -3.66
CA LEU A 795 -6.69 20.69 -3.80
C LEU A 795 -5.70 21.76 -4.25
N ALA A 796 -6.12 22.63 -5.18
CA ALA A 796 -5.36 23.78 -5.63
C ALA A 796 -5.09 24.77 -4.47
N ARG A 797 -6.13 25.13 -3.70
CA ARG A 797 -5.97 26.00 -2.51
C ARG A 797 -5.02 25.43 -1.45
N ASN A 798 -4.95 24.11 -1.34
CA ASN A 798 -4.09 23.44 -0.38
C ASN A 798 -2.64 23.26 -0.88
N GLY A 799 -2.31 23.76 -2.09
CA GLY A 799 -0.96 23.66 -2.67
C GLY A 799 -0.49 22.23 -2.87
N VAL A 800 -1.44 21.30 -3.10
CA VAL A 800 -1.14 19.86 -3.21
C VAL A 800 -0.64 19.51 -4.61
N PHE A 801 -0.99 20.30 -5.64
CA PHE A 801 -0.45 20.16 -7.00
C PHE A 801 0.27 21.44 -7.44
N PRO A 802 1.60 21.42 -7.65
CA PRO A 802 2.31 22.52 -8.30
C PRO A 802 1.92 22.52 -9.78
N GLY A 803 1.12 23.51 -10.20
CA GLY A 803 0.65 23.66 -11.59
C GLY A 803 -0.85 23.97 -11.74
N PHE A 804 -1.63 23.88 -10.67
CA PHE A 804 -3.08 24.19 -10.66
C PHE A 804 -3.39 25.64 -10.26
N GLU A 805 -2.52 26.60 -10.61
CA GLU A 805 -2.79 28.02 -10.40
C GLU A 805 -3.57 28.60 -11.59
N GLY A 806 -4.89 28.76 -11.44
CA GLY A 806 -5.75 29.47 -12.40
C GLY A 806 -6.92 28.66 -12.96
N GLU A 807 -7.89 29.36 -13.58
CA GLU A 807 -9.09 28.77 -14.21
C GLU A 807 -8.78 27.72 -15.29
N GLU A 808 -7.58 27.77 -15.89
CA GLU A 808 -7.13 26.82 -16.92
C GLU A 808 -6.84 25.41 -16.37
N GLY A 809 -6.43 25.28 -15.10
CA GLY A 809 -6.19 23.97 -14.48
C GLY A 809 -7.48 23.19 -14.22
N ALA A 810 -8.57 23.87 -13.91
CA ALA A 810 -9.88 23.22 -13.68
C ALA A 810 -10.55 22.71 -14.98
N ALA A 811 -10.03 23.12 -16.14
CA ALA A 811 -10.55 22.76 -17.46
C ALA A 811 -9.81 21.58 -18.13
N ALA A 812 -8.63 21.19 -17.61
CA ALA A 812 -7.82 20.07 -18.08
C ALA A 812 -8.05 18.81 -17.23
#